data_AF-A0A250JBG9-F1
#
_entry.id   AF-A0A250JBG9-F1
#
_cell.length_a   1.000
_cell.length_b   1.000
_cell.length_c   1.000
_cell.angle_alpha   90.00
_cell.angle_beta   90.00
_cell.angle_gamma   90.00
#
_symmetry.space_group_name_H-M   'P 1'
#
loop_
_entity.id
_entity.type
_entity.pdbx_description
1 polymer ?
#
loop_
_entity_poly.entity_id
_entity_poly.type
_entity_poly.pdbx_seq_one_letter_code
_entity_poly.pdbx_strand_id
1 'polypeptide(L)'
;MYQQYGWRRSIVAGLVFAFTACSSPTDVVGANGKNASVRLVPEPPGARCPQGGTAIQTGLDDNGDGSLGDDEVEQTSFVCSGSGSPSGGMSLVKLLPEAAGARCASGGTAVLSGLDTNADGIQGDTEVTSTQYICDDGEGKSGGAYLVKLLPEASGTNCSRSGTAVLGGIDVNANAQLESTEVTTKQYVCNTLTETTGTNALIRLDVEPAGANCSLGGTAVKSGLDANGNGTLETSEVTNTTFVCNGLRGNDGQNGKNSLVRLDPEPAGANCVYGGTAVKSGLDSNGDRTLNDSEVTATQFVCSAANLFRTKWASNPRGSYISGEIPSLWVPVSRRVTIYKTKDTSRIKITVSDNFRVGVNINGGSGWYSVRMNGSGMGCDARQYNSNSSGWGNNYHLPFANVCLTEQLPTGLYEFDVWGYSDVGTGFIGHGTSGSALLLAEEMDDAQPYAFSKAGSPGGTTSSSLVKASGREVTFTKQSASTLLKVTLADTLRAGYAQDGGSATVMVRLDGVNTSCYTGKYDSQGAGGNFLNPFVMTCILPNVSAAQHKLDIAFSLNAGGGDAYLGWERSSPLLLVEELPNTGLTYSNMNIGSGELSGNWAGVGARQITHAVSAAGKTLKVTYSDTFRAVANCNGRWGFVQLYVDYQPTGCVNGQYVWNAGANQQHHHPMNLTCLVPNLTPGYHTFSIWSTTQHSDGSSCGSNYFGWNRGQNLLLVEELP
;
A
#
# COMPACT_ATOMS: atom_id res chain seq x y z
N MET A 1 -31.23 -62.96 17.58
CA MET A 1 -30.89 -63.03 19.02
C MET A 1 -30.61 -61.61 19.47
N TYR A 2 -31.58 -60.81 19.92
CA TYR A 2 -32.37 -60.91 21.16
C TYR A 2 -31.50 -60.87 22.43
N GLN A 3 -31.56 -59.76 23.16
CA GLN A 3 -31.56 -59.64 24.63
C GLN A 3 -32.05 -58.22 24.96
N GLN A 4 -33.32 -58.04 25.36
CA GLN A 4 -33.89 -58.10 26.73
C GLN A 4 -33.70 -56.77 27.50
N TYR A 5 -34.73 -55.90 27.56
CA TYR A 5 -35.88 -55.82 28.51
C TYR A 5 -35.56 -55.16 29.86
N GLY A 6 -36.30 -54.09 30.20
CA GLY A 6 -36.23 -53.43 31.52
C GLY A 6 -37.20 -52.24 31.74
N TRP A 7 -38.50 -52.54 31.67
CA TRP A 7 -39.70 -51.95 32.31
C TRP A 7 -39.82 -50.49 32.86
N ARG A 8 -41.04 -49.98 32.64
CA ARG A 8 -41.66 -48.66 32.93
C ARG A 8 -41.97 -48.39 34.42
N ARG A 9 -42.15 -47.10 34.79
CA ARG A 9 -43.45 -46.47 35.19
C ARG A 9 -43.28 -45.00 35.62
N SER A 10 -44.20 -44.17 35.12
CA SER A 10 -44.44 -42.75 35.44
C SER A 10 -44.90 -42.54 36.90
N ILE A 11 -44.76 -41.32 37.44
CA ILE A 11 -45.78 -40.58 38.23
C ILE A 11 -45.34 -39.11 38.42
N VAL A 12 -46.36 -38.25 38.34
CA VAL A 12 -46.43 -36.79 38.48
C VAL A 12 -46.60 -36.37 39.95
N ALA A 13 -46.37 -35.07 40.24
CA ALA A 13 -46.76 -34.26 41.42
C ALA A 13 -45.63 -34.02 42.45
N GLY A 14 -45.44 -32.81 42.99
CA GLY A 14 -46.16 -31.55 42.85
C GLY A 14 -45.72 -30.53 43.93
N LEU A 15 -46.20 -29.28 43.75
CA LEU A 15 -46.36 -28.17 44.71
C LEU A 15 -45.07 -27.53 45.29
N VAL A 16 -44.94 -26.19 45.33
CA VAL A 16 -45.71 -25.29 46.22
C VAL A 16 -46.18 -23.98 45.54
N PHE A 17 -47.40 -23.61 45.92
CA PHE A 17 -48.19 -22.40 45.66
C PHE A 17 -47.66 -21.12 46.33
N ALA A 18 -47.94 -19.95 45.74
CA ALA A 18 -48.67 -18.89 46.44
C ALA A 18 -49.35 -17.91 45.44
N PHE A 19 -50.68 -17.92 45.46
CA PHE A 19 -51.57 -16.86 44.96
C PHE A 19 -51.62 -15.72 45.97
N THR A 20 -51.76 -14.47 45.53
CA THR A 20 -52.81 -13.51 45.97
C THR A 20 -52.75 -12.21 45.17
N ALA A 21 -53.89 -11.51 45.14
CA ALA A 21 -54.35 -10.65 44.06
C ALA A 21 -54.23 -9.13 44.31
N CYS A 22 -54.15 -8.39 43.19
CA CYS A 22 -54.75 -7.09 42.85
C CYS A 22 -54.72 -5.90 43.83
N SER A 23 -54.00 -4.82 43.45
CA SER A 23 -54.52 -3.42 43.40
C SER A 23 -53.48 -2.46 42.78
N SER A 24 -53.93 -1.64 41.84
CA SER A 24 -53.32 -0.38 41.35
C SER A 24 -54.15 0.80 41.90
N PRO A 25 -53.73 2.10 41.98
CA PRO A 25 -52.76 2.79 41.11
C PRO A 25 -51.94 3.97 41.74
N THR A 26 -51.33 4.77 40.85
CA THR A 26 -50.53 6.03 40.93
C THR A 26 -49.02 5.79 41.06
N ASP A 27 -48.15 6.04 40.06
CA ASP A 27 -48.16 7.08 39.02
C ASP A 27 -47.95 6.56 37.60
N VAL A 28 -48.56 7.27 36.64
CA VAL A 28 -48.30 7.15 35.20
C VAL A 28 -46.98 7.85 34.88
N VAL A 29 -45.99 7.09 34.41
CA VAL A 29 -44.94 7.62 33.52
C VAL A 29 -45.07 6.85 32.21
N GLY A 30 -45.33 7.59 31.12
CA GLY A 30 -45.46 7.04 29.77
C GLY A 30 -44.21 6.25 29.38
N ALA A 31 -44.41 5.13 28.69
CA ALA A 31 -43.33 4.31 28.17
C ALA A 31 -42.37 5.16 27.34
N ASN A 32 -41.08 5.07 27.65
CA ASN A 32 -40.01 5.70 26.87
C ASN A 32 -40.12 5.23 25.41
N GLY A 33 -39.94 6.16 24.46
CA GLY A 33 -39.86 5.84 23.04
C GLY A 33 -38.74 4.82 22.78
N LYS A 34 -38.97 3.89 21.85
CA LYS A 34 -38.01 2.84 21.47
C LYS A 34 -36.76 3.46 20.83
N ASN A 35 -35.57 2.96 21.15
CA ASN A 35 -34.31 3.50 20.63
C ASN A 35 -34.09 3.04 19.18
N ALA A 36 -33.76 3.95 18.26
CA ALA A 36 -33.29 3.57 16.93
C ALA A 36 -31.84 3.06 17.00
N SER A 37 -31.58 1.88 16.46
CA SER A 37 -30.28 1.20 16.51
C SER A 37 -29.81 0.81 15.10
N VAL A 38 -28.50 0.85 14.87
CA VAL A 38 -27.86 0.60 13.58
C VAL A 38 -26.82 -0.50 13.72
N ARG A 39 -26.90 -1.54 12.87
CA ARG A 39 -25.95 -2.65 12.82
C ARG A 39 -25.31 -2.74 11.44
N LEU A 40 -23.98 -2.79 11.40
CA LEU A 40 -23.22 -2.96 10.17
C LEU A 40 -22.81 -4.43 10.01
N VAL A 41 -23.17 -5.04 8.88
CA VAL A 41 -22.82 -6.44 8.56
C VAL A 41 -22.02 -6.47 7.26
N PRO A 42 -20.86 -7.15 7.21
CA PRO A 42 -20.11 -7.33 5.96
C PRO A 42 -20.93 -8.08 4.90
N GLU A 43 -21.05 -7.53 3.69
CA GLU A 43 -21.71 -8.16 2.55
C GLU A 43 -20.65 -8.83 1.65
N PRO A 44 -20.69 -10.16 1.46
CA PRO A 44 -19.73 -10.86 0.61
C PRO A 44 -19.91 -10.54 -0.88
N PRO A 45 -18.86 -10.74 -1.71
CA PRO A 45 -18.99 -10.58 -3.16
C PRO A 45 -20.05 -11.51 -3.75
N GLY A 46 -20.99 -10.95 -4.51
CA GLY A 46 -22.11 -11.69 -5.07
C GLY A 46 -22.96 -10.87 -6.04
N ALA A 47 -24.10 -11.41 -6.45
CA ALA A 47 -25.00 -10.77 -7.42
C ALA A 47 -25.54 -9.40 -6.98
N ARG A 48 -25.49 -9.11 -5.67
CA ARG A 48 -25.96 -7.86 -5.05
C ARG A 48 -24.85 -6.80 -4.96
N CYS A 49 -23.66 -7.17 -4.49
CA CYS A 49 -22.45 -6.36 -4.57
C CYS A 49 -21.32 -7.18 -5.25
N PRO A 50 -20.99 -6.94 -6.53
CA PRO A 50 -20.04 -7.76 -7.29
C PRO A 50 -18.63 -7.87 -6.69
N GLN A 51 -18.24 -6.92 -5.82
CA GLN A 51 -16.93 -6.86 -5.15
C GLN A 51 -17.04 -6.86 -3.61
N GLY A 52 -18.20 -7.20 -3.07
CA GLY A 52 -18.49 -7.11 -1.64
C GLY A 52 -18.72 -5.67 -1.17
N GLY A 53 -19.14 -5.52 0.09
CA GLY A 53 -19.54 -4.24 0.65
C GLY A 53 -19.91 -4.33 2.12
N THR A 54 -20.69 -3.36 2.61
CA THR A 54 -21.24 -3.34 3.96
C THR A 54 -22.75 -3.14 3.90
N ALA A 55 -23.49 -4.04 4.53
CA ALA A 55 -24.92 -3.88 4.78
C ALA A 55 -25.12 -3.03 6.04
N ILE A 56 -25.87 -1.94 5.92
CA ILE A 56 -26.30 -1.08 7.01
C ILE A 56 -27.73 -1.48 7.37
N GLN A 57 -27.90 -2.09 8.52
CA GLN A 57 -29.19 -2.53 9.05
C GLN A 57 -29.67 -1.54 10.10
N THR A 58 -30.93 -1.13 10.02
CA THR A 58 -31.53 -0.17 10.94
C THR A 58 -32.86 -0.72 11.45
N GLY A 59 -33.15 -0.50 12.72
CA GLY A 59 -34.42 -0.88 13.33
C GLY A 59 -34.56 -0.29 14.73
N LEU A 60 -35.69 -0.60 15.37
CA LEU A 60 -35.97 -0.19 16.74
C LEU A 60 -35.51 -1.28 17.71
N ASP A 61 -34.79 -0.89 18.76
CA ASP A 61 -34.41 -1.76 19.88
C ASP A 61 -35.67 -2.08 20.70
N ASP A 62 -36.39 -3.08 20.23
CA ASP A 62 -37.72 -3.47 20.71
C ASP A 62 -37.67 -4.12 22.09
N ASN A 63 -36.56 -4.78 22.41
CA ASN A 63 -36.35 -5.46 23.68
C ASN A 63 -35.60 -4.61 24.72
N GLY A 64 -35.04 -3.46 24.32
CA GLY A 64 -34.37 -2.50 25.18
C GLY A 64 -33.01 -2.94 25.71
N ASP A 65 -32.35 -3.88 25.03
CA ASP A 65 -31.03 -4.42 25.41
C ASP A 65 -29.85 -3.60 24.89
N GLY A 66 -30.12 -2.54 24.12
CA GLY A 66 -29.13 -1.62 23.60
C GLY A 66 -28.41 -2.12 22.34
N SER A 67 -28.85 -3.22 21.74
CA SER A 67 -28.32 -3.79 20.48
C SER A 67 -29.44 -4.02 19.47
N LEU A 68 -29.11 -4.13 18.17
CA LEU A 68 -30.09 -4.49 17.13
C LEU A 68 -30.01 -5.99 16.85
N GLY A 69 -30.94 -6.77 17.42
CA GLY A 69 -31.09 -8.19 17.15
C GLY A 69 -31.56 -8.48 15.72
N ASP A 70 -31.37 -9.71 15.23
CA ASP A 70 -31.82 -10.11 13.87
C ASP A 70 -33.33 -9.94 13.67
N ASP A 71 -34.11 -10.16 14.74
CA ASP A 71 -35.57 -10.06 14.75
C ASP A 71 -36.07 -8.60 14.83
N GLU A 72 -35.17 -7.65 15.07
CA GLU A 72 -35.46 -6.22 15.27
C GLU A 72 -35.04 -5.37 14.05
N VAL A 73 -34.43 -6.01 13.04
CA VAL A 73 -34.02 -5.34 11.80
C VAL A 73 -35.25 -5.00 10.96
N GLU A 74 -35.59 -3.72 10.88
CA GLU A 74 -36.71 -3.23 10.07
C GLU A 74 -36.28 -2.89 8.62
N GLN A 75 -35.03 -2.50 8.43
CA GLN A 75 -34.49 -2.14 7.11
C GLN A 75 -33.02 -2.54 6.96
N THR A 76 -32.62 -2.90 5.73
CA THR A 76 -31.22 -3.16 5.35
C THR A 76 -30.89 -2.42 4.05
N SER A 77 -29.87 -1.56 4.08
CA SER A 77 -29.28 -0.90 2.91
C SER A 77 -27.86 -1.41 2.67
N PHE A 78 -27.30 -1.25 1.47
CA PHE A 78 -25.99 -1.80 1.11
C PHE A 78 -25.09 -0.72 0.52
N VAL A 79 -23.85 -0.65 1.00
CA VAL A 79 -22.77 0.15 0.41
C VAL A 79 -21.83 -0.81 -0.31
N CYS A 80 -21.91 -0.86 -1.64
CA CYS A 80 -21.05 -1.73 -2.44
C CYS A 80 -19.70 -1.06 -2.73
N SER A 81 -18.62 -1.85 -2.73
CA SER A 81 -17.29 -1.36 -3.09
C SER A 81 -17.17 -1.14 -4.61
N GLY A 82 -16.64 0.01 -5.03
CA GLY A 82 -16.48 0.37 -6.45
C GLY A 82 -15.31 -0.36 -7.14
N SER A 83 -15.45 -0.65 -8.43
CA SER A 83 -14.42 -1.34 -9.23
C SER A 83 -13.51 -0.35 -9.98
N GLY A 84 -12.23 -0.23 -9.59
CA GLY A 84 -11.18 0.27 -10.49
C GLY A 84 -9.98 0.97 -9.85
N SER A 85 -8.77 0.46 -10.16
CA SER A 85 -7.40 1.06 -10.07
C SER A 85 -6.93 1.71 -8.73
N PRO A 86 -5.61 1.79 -8.48
CA PRO A 86 -5.03 2.28 -7.21
C PRO A 86 -5.22 3.79 -6.94
N SER A 87 -6.13 4.45 -7.66
CA SER A 87 -6.39 5.88 -7.58
C SER A 87 -7.89 6.22 -7.53
N GLY A 88 -8.77 5.23 -7.35
CA GLY A 88 -10.17 5.46 -7.02
C GLY A 88 -10.35 5.56 -5.51
N GLY A 89 -10.59 6.77 -4.99
CA GLY A 89 -10.74 7.03 -3.57
C GLY A 89 -11.81 6.17 -2.89
N MET A 90 -11.52 5.70 -1.67
CA MET A 90 -12.53 5.04 -0.84
C MET A 90 -13.70 5.99 -0.59
N SER A 91 -14.94 5.50 -0.69
CA SER A 91 -16.10 6.33 -0.32
C SER A 91 -16.19 6.38 1.20
N LEU A 92 -15.97 7.55 1.78
CA LEU A 92 -16.00 7.77 3.22
C LEU A 92 -17.28 8.51 3.63
N VAL A 93 -17.77 8.21 4.83
CA VAL A 93 -18.94 8.86 5.42
C VAL A 93 -18.56 9.41 6.79
N LYS A 94 -18.79 10.71 7.00
CA LYS A 94 -18.51 11.44 8.24
C LYS A 94 -19.81 12.03 8.77
N LEU A 95 -20.09 11.82 10.05
CA LEU A 95 -21.25 12.41 10.74
C LEU A 95 -20.78 13.62 11.56
N LEU A 96 -21.45 14.76 11.39
CA LEU A 96 -21.21 15.97 12.18
C LEU A 96 -22.52 16.44 12.82
N PRO A 97 -22.53 16.85 14.10
CA PRO A 97 -23.69 17.50 14.70
C PRO A 97 -24.03 18.81 13.96
N GLU A 98 -25.27 18.99 13.53
CA GLU A 98 -25.79 20.25 12.99
C GLU A 98 -26.46 21.04 14.13
N ALA A 99 -26.00 22.27 14.34
CA ALA A 99 -26.55 23.14 15.38
C ALA A 99 -27.93 23.68 14.98
N ALA A 100 -28.78 23.96 15.98
CA ALA A 100 -30.07 24.61 15.77
C ALA A 100 -29.88 25.96 15.06
N GLY A 101 -30.50 26.12 13.89
CA GLY A 101 -30.29 27.27 13.02
C GLY A 101 -31.11 27.21 11.73
N ALA A 102 -30.75 28.04 10.74
CA ALA A 102 -31.50 28.18 9.50
C ALA A 102 -31.55 26.90 8.61
N ARG A 103 -30.73 25.90 8.91
CA ARG A 103 -30.65 24.62 8.18
C ARG A 103 -31.45 23.50 8.87
N CYS A 104 -31.35 23.40 10.19
CA CYS A 104 -32.20 22.54 11.03
C CYS A 104 -32.68 23.34 12.26
N ALA A 105 -33.99 23.56 12.40
CA ALA A 105 -34.54 24.48 13.42
C ALA A 105 -34.29 24.04 14.87
N SER A 106 -34.11 22.74 15.10
CA SER A 106 -33.93 22.14 16.44
C SER A 106 -32.60 21.39 16.60
N GLY A 107 -31.68 21.58 15.65
CA GLY A 107 -30.47 20.79 15.54
C GLY A 107 -30.72 19.49 14.77
N GLY A 108 -29.67 18.72 14.54
CA GLY A 108 -29.73 17.46 13.83
C GLY A 108 -28.35 16.87 13.57
N THR A 109 -28.26 15.94 12.62
CA THR A 109 -26.99 15.33 12.18
C THR A 109 -26.77 15.57 10.68
N ALA A 110 -25.64 16.17 10.34
CA ALA A 110 -25.14 16.25 8.98
C ALA A 110 -24.39 14.96 8.62
N VAL A 111 -24.80 14.30 7.55
CA VAL A 111 -24.13 13.15 6.94
C VAL A 111 -23.36 13.66 5.73
N LEU A 112 -22.03 13.64 5.83
CA LEU A 112 -21.13 14.07 4.79
C LEU A 112 -20.59 12.84 4.07
N SER A 113 -20.61 12.86 2.75
CA SER A 113 -20.13 11.76 1.91
C SER A 113 -19.29 12.29 0.75
N GLY A 114 -18.27 11.50 0.39
CA GLY A 114 -17.20 11.95 -0.46
C GLY A 114 -16.21 10.84 -0.76
N LEU A 115 -15.45 11.01 -1.83
CA LEU A 115 -14.38 10.10 -2.21
C LEU A 115 -13.08 10.57 -1.53
N ASP A 116 -12.37 9.64 -0.90
CA ASP A 116 -11.03 9.82 -0.33
C ASP A 116 -10.01 10.01 -1.47
N THR A 117 -9.99 11.22 -2.02
CA THR A 117 -9.23 11.55 -3.22
C THR A 117 -7.72 11.55 -3.01
N ASN A 118 -7.27 11.70 -1.77
CA ASN A 118 -5.85 11.68 -1.41
C ASN A 118 -5.38 10.33 -0.84
N ALA A 119 -6.29 9.38 -0.64
CA ALA A 119 -6.06 8.02 -0.14
C ALA A 119 -5.39 7.96 1.25
N ASP A 120 -5.69 8.93 2.12
CA ASP A 120 -5.16 8.98 3.49
C ASP A 120 -6.05 8.26 4.52
N GLY A 121 -7.23 7.78 4.10
CA GLY A 121 -8.18 7.05 4.94
C GLY A 121 -9.06 7.93 5.83
N ILE A 122 -9.02 9.26 5.67
CA ILE A 122 -9.79 10.23 6.44
C ILE A 122 -10.51 11.18 5.48
N GLN A 123 -11.81 11.43 5.68
CA GLN A 123 -12.52 12.40 4.84
C GLN A 123 -12.18 13.84 5.25
N GLY A 124 -11.38 14.52 4.43
CA GLY A 124 -11.11 15.95 4.54
C GLY A 124 -12.29 16.82 4.08
N ASP A 125 -12.39 18.06 4.55
CA ASP A 125 -13.50 18.98 4.23
C ASP A 125 -13.60 19.33 2.73
N THR A 126 -12.49 19.21 2.00
CA THR A 126 -12.43 19.40 0.54
C THR A 126 -12.88 18.19 -0.27
N GLU A 127 -13.03 17.04 0.37
CA GLU A 127 -13.36 15.76 -0.26
C GLU A 127 -14.85 15.43 -0.14
N VAL A 128 -15.59 16.24 0.62
CA VAL A 128 -17.04 16.17 0.75
C VAL A 128 -17.69 16.61 -0.55
N THR A 129 -18.25 15.66 -1.29
CA THR A 129 -18.99 15.93 -2.54
C THR A 129 -20.49 16.01 -2.33
N SER A 130 -21.00 15.54 -1.20
CA SER A 130 -22.41 15.61 -0.83
C SER A 130 -22.58 15.76 0.68
N THR A 131 -23.53 16.59 1.09
CA THR A 131 -23.92 16.78 2.49
C THR A 131 -25.43 16.66 2.60
N GLN A 132 -25.87 15.68 3.38
CA GLN A 132 -27.27 15.44 3.69
C GLN A 132 -27.52 15.86 5.15
N TYR A 133 -28.61 16.57 5.42
CA TYR A 133 -28.98 16.96 6.78
C TYR A 133 -30.17 16.14 7.23
N ILE A 134 -30.02 15.49 8.39
CA ILE A 134 -31.09 14.81 9.10
C ILE A 134 -31.44 15.74 10.27
N CYS A 135 -32.52 16.49 10.14
CA CYS A 135 -32.93 17.44 11.18
C CYS A 135 -33.82 16.75 12.21
N ASP A 136 -33.61 17.08 13.48
CA ASP A 136 -34.49 16.66 14.57
C ASP A 136 -35.76 17.51 14.55
N ASP A 137 -36.91 16.91 14.82
CA ASP A 137 -38.21 17.56 14.78
C ASP A 137 -38.54 18.23 16.12
N GLY A 138 -38.25 19.53 16.22
CA GLY A 138 -38.79 20.35 17.29
C GLY A 138 -40.26 20.67 17.07
N GLU A 139 -41.08 20.07 17.92
CA GLU A 139 -42.49 20.38 18.20
C GLU A 139 -43.55 19.93 17.17
N GLY A 140 -44.59 19.30 17.74
CA GLY A 140 -45.67 18.68 17.00
C GLY A 140 -46.59 19.66 16.25
N LYS A 141 -46.65 19.50 14.93
CA LYS A 141 -47.83 19.77 14.11
C LYS A 141 -48.03 18.63 13.12
N SER A 142 -49.28 18.21 13.02
CA SER A 142 -49.71 17.05 12.23
C SER A 142 -49.46 17.23 10.72
N GLY A 143 -48.86 16.21 10.11
CA GLY A 143 -49.31 15.64 8.82
C GLY A 143 -49.07 16.44 7.54
N GLY A 144 -47.83 16.82 7.23
CA GLY A 144 -47.43 17.14 5.85
C GLY A 144 -46.29 16.22 5.41
N ALA A 145 -46.51 15.37 4.41
CA ALA A 145 -45.44 14.57 3.83
C ALA A 145 -44.44 15.49 3.12
N TYR A 146 -43.13 15.24 3.28
CA TYR A 146 -42.13 15.94 2.46
C TYR A 146 -42.14 15.34 1.06
N LEU A 147 -42.66 16.08 0.09
CA LEU A 147 -42.82 15.61 -1.28
C LEU A 147 -41.67 16.12 -2.16
N VAL A 148 -41.21 15.25 -3.05
CA VAL A 148 -40.18 15.57 -4.05
C VAL A 148 -40.79 15.49 -5.44
N LYS A 149 -40.64 16.56 -6.22
CA LYS A 149 -41.16 16.66 -7.59
C LYS A 149 -40.03 17.00 -8.56
N LEU A 150 -39.89 16.19 -9.60
CA LEU A 150 -38.91 16.39 -10.67
C LEU A 150 -39.59 17.11 -11.84
N LEU A 151 -39.01 18.22 -12.29
CA LEU A 151 -39.42 18.93 -13.50
C LEU A 151 -38.25 19.01 -14.48
N PRO A 152 -38.48 18.83 -15.79
CA PRO A 152 -37.46 19.08 -16.80
C PRO A 152 -36.99 20.55 -16.73
N GLU A 153 -35.69 20.78 -16.62
CA GLU A 153 -35.07 22.10 -16.72
C GLU A 153 -34.49 22.27 -18.13
N ALA A 154 -34.98 23.26 -18.88
CA ALA A 154 -34.46 23.56 -20.21
C ALA A 154 -33.07 24.21 -20.13
N SER A 155 -32.31 24.14 -21.22
CA SER A 155 -31.01 24.82 -21.31
C SER A 155 -31.17 26.33 -21.08
N GLY A 156 -30.46 26.89 -20.10
CA GLY A 156 -30.61 28.27 -19.65
C GLY A 156 -29.62 28.67 -18.56
N THR A 157 -29.97 29.67 -17.75
CA THR A 157 -29.07 30.23 -16.72
C THR A 157 -28.75 29.27 -15.56
N ASN A 158 -29.59 28.25 -15.32
CA ASN A 158 -29.41 27.29 -14.22
C ASN A 158 -28.65 26.03 -14.64
N CYS A 159 -28.81 25.60 -15.90
CA CYS A 159 -28.03 24.52 -16.51
C CYS A 159 -27.65 24.90 -17.95
N SER A 160 -26.37 24.78 -18.30
CA SER A 160 -25.84 25.12 -19.64
C SER A 160 -26.36 24.22 -20.78
N ARG A 161 -26.99 23.08 -20.44
CA ARG A 161 -27.87 22.24 -21.30
C ARG A 161 -29.10 21.80 -20.50
N SER A 162 -30.02 21.05 -21.11
CA SER A 162 -31.17 20.48 -20.40
C SER A 162 -30.74 19.65 -19.19
N GLY A 163 -31.45 19.79 -18.09
CA GLY A 163 -31.26 19.04 -16.84
C GLY A 163 -32.59 18.76 -16.17
N THR A 164 -32.57 18.47 -14.88
CA THR A 164 -33.78 18.22 -14.09
C THR A 164 -33.76 19.09 -12.85
N ALA A 165 -34.81 19.88 -12.65
CA ALA A 165 -35.06 20.61 -11.42
C ALA A 165 -35.75 19.69 -10.41
N VAL A 166 -35.09 19.48 -9.28
CA VAL A 166 -35.61 18.74 -8.13
C VAL A 166 -36.20 19.75 -7.16
N LEU A 167 -37.52 19.67 -6.95
CA LEU A 167 -38.25 20.51 -6.01
C LEU A 167 -38.58 19.69 -4.78
N GLY A 168 -38.32 20.24 -3.59
CA GLY A 168 -38.65 19.63 -2.30
C GLY A 168 -39.44 20.59 -1.43
N GLY A 169 -40.44 20.09 -0.73
CA GLY A 169 -41.26 20.89 0.17
C GLY A 169 -42.20 20.04 1.01
N ILE A 170 -42.72 20.64 2.07
CA ILE A 170 -43.71 20.00 2.94
C ILE A 170 -45.07 20.21 2.31
N ASP A 171 -45.83 19.13 2.10
CA ASP A 171 -47.22 19.16 1.66
C ASP A 171 -48.08 19.75 2.80
N VAL A 172 -48.16 21.08 2.83
CA VAL A 172 -48.76 21.82 3.95
C VAL A 172 -50.26 21.58 4.02
N ASN A 173 -50.90 21.33 2.87
CA ASN A 173 -52.34 21.14 2.79
C ASN A 173 -52.76 19.66 2.78
N ALA A 174 -51.80 18.74 2.84
CA ALA A 174 -51.97 17.28 2.89
C ALA A 174 -52.75 16.71 1.70
N ASN A 175 -52.65 17.32 0.52
CA ASN A 175 -53.35 16.88 -0.69
C ASN A 175 -52.53 15.91 -1.57
N ALA A 176 -51.34 15.52 -1.10
CA ALA A 176 -50.41 14.62 -1.75
C ALA A 176 -49.86 15.12 -3.09
N GLN A 177 -49.81 16.43 -3.31
CA GLN A 177 -49.18 17.06 -4.47
C GLN A 177 -48.24 18.18 -4.01
N LEU A 178 -47.03 18.25 -4.57
CA LEU A 178 -46.13 19.37 -4.31
C LEU A 178 -46.49 20.55 -5.21
N GLU A 179 -47.19 21.53 -4.65
CA GLU A 179 -47.61 22.75 -5.33
C GLU A 179 -46.52 23.84 -5.24
N SER A 180 -46.50 24.79 -6.18
CA SER A 180 -45.41 25.78 -6.27
C SER A 180 -45.26 26.67 -5.03
N THR A 181 -46.31 26.79 -4.22
CA THR A 181 -46.34 27.55 -2.95
C THR A 181 -45.80 26.76 -1.76
N GLU A 182 -45.62 25.45 -1.91
CA GLU A 182 -45.17 24.53 -0.85
C GLU A 182 -43.70 24.13 -1.02
N VAL A 183 -43.11 24.46 -2.18
CA VAL A 183 -41.70 24.22 -2.49
C VAL A 183 -40.80 25.12 -1.64
N THR A 184 -40.10 24.52 -0.68
CA THR A 184 -39.13 25.22 0.18
C THR A 184 -37.70 25.08 -0.32
N THR A 185 -37.42 24.07 -1.17
CA THR A 185 -36.10 23.78 -1.73
C THR A 185 -36.18 23.54 -3.24
N LYS A 186 -35.26 24.12 -4.00
CA LYS A 186 -35.09 23.87 -5.45
C LYS A 186 -33.63 23.62 -5.77
N GLN A 187 -33.32 22.49 -6.40
CA GLN A 187 -31.96 22.14 -6.82
C GLN A 187 -31.96 21.69 -8.28
N TYR A 188 -30.93 22.06 -9.04
CA TYR A 188 -30.79 21.71 -10.45
C TYR A 188 -29.72 20.63 -10.61
N VAL A 189 -30.07 19.53 -11.27
CA VAL A 189 -29.15 18.46 -11.66
C VAL A 189 -28.90 18.60 -13.16
N CYS A 190 -27.70 19.03 -13.52
CA CYS A 190 -27.32 19.29 -14.91
C CYS A 190 -26.49 18.12 -15.47
N ASN A 191 -26.82 17.63 -16.67
CA ASN A 191 -26.04 16.56 -17.31
C ASN A 191 -24.64 17.03 -17.74
N THR A 192 -23.62 16.20 -17.51
CA THR A 192 -22.25 16.39 -18.02
C THR A 192 -21.89 15.34 -19.08
N LEU A 193 -21.09 15.77 -20.05
CA LEU A 193 -20.76 15.05 -21.28
C LEU A 193 -20.06 13.71 -21.01
N THR A 194 -20.65 12.60 -21.46
CA THR A 194 -20.03 11.66 -22.41
C THR A 194 -21.08 10.68 -22.94
N GLU A 195 -21.12 10.55 -24.26
CA GLU A 195 -21.91 9.55 -24.96
C GLU A 195 -21.28 8.16 -24.81
N THR A 196 -21.82 7.38 -23.89
CA THR A 196 -21.95 5.93 -24.03
C THR A 196 -23.37 5.59 -23.61
N THR A 197 -24.08 4.84 -24.45
CA THR A 197 -25.41 4.28 -24.16
C THR A 197 -25.28 3.30 -22.98
N GLY A 198 -25.30 3.85 -21.76
CA GLY A 198 -25.39 3.12 -20.51
C GLY A 198 -26.84 3.15 -20.05
N THR A 199 -27.44 1.97 -19.88
CA THR A 199 -28.75 1.77 -19.27
C THR A 199 -28.74 2.36 -17.85
N ASN A 200 -29.39 3.51 -17.67
CA ASN A 200 -29.51 4.14 -16.36
C ASN A 200 -30.43 3.29 -15.47
N ALA A 201 -30.03 3.08 -14.22
CA ALA A 201 -30.95 2.52 -13.22
C ALA A 201 -31.94 3.62 -12.82
N LEU A 202 -33.22 3.39 -13.10
CA LEU A 202 -34.29 4.33 -12.76
C LEU A 202 -35.08 3.80 -11.57
N ILE A 203 -35.62 4.72 -10.77
CA ILE A 203 -36.48 4.44 -9.63
C ILE A 203 -37.81 5.17 -9.84
N ARG A 204 -38.91 4.45 -9.68
CA ARG A 204 -40.27 4.99 -9.76
C ARG A 204 -41.05 4.63 -8.50
N LEU A 205 -41.75 5.61 -7.94
CA LEU A 205 -42.63 5.42 -6.80
C LEU A 205 -44.07 5.30 -7.29
N ASP A 206 -44.71 4.18 -7.00
CA ASP A 206 -46.13 3.97 -7.20
C ASP A 206 -46.83 3.91 -5.83
N VAL A 207 -48.10 4.33 -5.75
CA VAL A 207 -48.88 4.18 -4.52
C VAL A 207 -49.18 2.69 -4.27
N GLU A 208 -49.00 2.21 -3.03
CA GLU A 208 -49.45 0.88 -2.60
C GLU A 208 -50.74 1.01 -1.77
N PRO A 209 -51.89 0.54 -2.28
CA PRO A 209 -53.14 0.56 -1.53
C PRO A 209 -53.09 -0.31 -0.27
N ALA A 210 -53.98 -0.03 0.69
CA ALA A 210 -54.16 -0.90 1.85
C ALA A 210 -54.59 -2.31 1.40
N GLY A 211 -53.79 -3.32 1.76
CA GLY A 211 -53.95 -4.67 1.23
C GLY A 211 -52.89 -5.65 1.74
N ALA A 212 -52.71 -6.75 1.00
CA ALA A 212 -51.88 -7.87 1.41
C ALA A 212 -50.39 -7.51 1.61
N ASN A 213 -49.88 -6.46 0.94
CA ASN A 213 -48.49 -6.03 1.07
C ASN A 213 -48.30 -4.96 2.17
N CYS A 214 -49.27 -4.06 2.38
CA CYS A 214 -49.28 -3.07 3.46
C CYS A 214 -50.70 -2.91 4.04
N SER A 215 -50.89 -3.24 5.32
CA SER A 215 -52.22 -3.27 5.96
C SER A 215 -52.91 -1.91 6.08
N LEU A 216 -52.16 -0.80 6.06
CA LEU A 216 -52.66 0.59 6.10
C LEU A 216 -52.26 1.41 4.87
N GLY A 217 -51.89 0.74 3.77
CA GLY A 217 -51.34 1.37 2.58
C GLY A 217 -49.90 1.86 2.79
N GLY A 218 -49.29 2.34 1.71
CA GLY A 218 -47.89 2.70 1.67
C GLY A 218 -47.43 3.14 0.29
N THR A 219 -46.13 3.05 0.04
CA THR A 219 -45.51 3.39 -1.25
C THR A 219 -44.75 2.18 -1.80
N ALA A 220 -45.01 1.79 -3.04
CA ALA A 220 -44.25 0.80 -3.78
C ALA A 220 -43.09 1.47 -4.53
N VAL A 221 -41.87 1.21 -4.07
CA VAL A 221 -40.62 1.62 -4.71
C VAL A 221 -40.24 0.58 -5.76
N LYS A 222 -40.21 0.99 -7.03
CA LYS A 222 -39.85 0.11 -8.16
C LYS A 222 -38.53 0.54 -8.75
N SER A 223 -37.67 -0.42 -9.10
CA SER A 223 -36.38 -0.15 -9.75
C SER A 223 -36.12 -1.11 -10.90
N GLY A 224 -35.39 -0.61 -11.90
CA GLY A 224 -35.03 -1.36 -13.09
C GLY A 224 -34.09 -0.57 -13.99
N LEU A 225 -33.54 -1.25 -15.00
CA LEU A 225 -32.67 -0.62 -15.99
C LEU A 225 -33.55 -0.05 -17.11
N ASP A 226 -33.32 1.23 -17.45
CA ASP A 226 -33.92 1.89 -18.61
C ASP A 226 -33.38 1.25 -19.89
N ALA A 227 -33.99 0.14 -20.27
CA ALA A 227 -33.49 -0.76 -21.30
C ALA A 227 -33.64 -0.14 -22.68
N ASN A 228 -34.62 0.75 -22.85
CA ASN A 228 -34.88 1.45 -24.10
C ASN A 228 -34.28 2.87 -24.15
N GLY A 229 -33.73 3.37 -23.04
CA GLY A 229 -33.00 4.63 -22.95
C GLY A 229 -33.89 5.88 -23.04
N ASN A 230 -35.18 5.77 -22.70
CA ASN A 230 -36.15 6.86 -22.84
C ASN A 230 -36.28 7.74 -21.59
N GLY A 231 -35.52 7.43 -20.52
CA GLY A 231 -35.47 8.20 -19.29
C GLY A 231 -36.65 7.97 -18.34
N THR A 232 -37.51 6.98 -18.59
CA THR A 232 -38.65 6.62 -17.72
C THR A 232 -38.65 5.14 -17.42
N LEU A 233 -38.81 4.75 -16.14
CA LEU A 233 -38.94 3.33 -15.78
C LEU A 233 -40.34 2.81 -16.13
N GLU A 234 -40.44 2.02 -17.19
CA GLU A 234 -41.69 1.40 -17.63
C GLU A 234 -41.96 0.10 -16.86
N THR A 235 -43.23 -0.31 -16.78
CA THR A 235 -43.60 -1.53 -16.02
C THR A 235 -42.94 -2.81 -16.51
N SER A 236 -42.58 -2.88 -17.80
CA SER A 236 -41.84 -3.99 -18.41
C SER A 236 -40.36 -4.00 -18.06
N GLU A 237 -39.83 -2.90 -17.56
CA GLU A 237 -38.41 -2.70 -17.24
C GLU A 237 -38.13 -2.86 -15.73
N VAL A 238 -39.18 -2.92 -14.91
CA VAL A 238 -39.09 -3.12 -13.46
C VAL A 238 -38.54 -4.51 -13.15
N THR A 239 -37.37 -4.56 -12.52
CA THR A 239 -36.74 -5.81 -12.07
C THR A 239 -36.91 -6.04 -10.57
N ASN A 240 -37.19 -4.99 -9.79
CA ASN A 240 -37.45 -5.07 -8.36
C ASN A 240 -38.59 -4.15 -7.90
N THR A 241 -39.35 -4.60 -6.90
CA THR A 241 -40.40 -3.81 -6.23
C THR A 241 -40.29 -4.01 -4.72
N THR A 242 -40.28 -2.93 -3.96
CA THR A 242 -40.21 -2.93 -2.49
C THR A 242 -41.30 -2.03 -1.93
N PHE A 243 -41.98 -2.46 -0.87
CA PHE A 243 -43.09 -1.71 -0.28
C PHE A 243 -42.66 -1.04 1.02
N VAL A 244 -43.03 0.23 1.19
CA VAL A 244 -42.83 1.00 2.41
C VAL A 244 -44.21 1.22 3.04
N CYS A 245 -44.49 0.54 4.15
CA CYS A 245 -45.79 0.55 4.80
C CYS A 245 -45.88 1.61 5.91
N ASN A 246 -47.07 2.18 6.12
CA ASN A 246 -47.30 3.13 7.20
C ASN A 246 -47.36 2.43 8.59
N GLY A 247 -46.69 3.00 9.61
CA GLY A 247 -46.66 2.48 10.99
C GLY A 247 -47.81 2.95 11.88
N LEU A 248 -48.10 2.20 12.96
CA LEU A 248 -49.14 2.51 13.97
C LEU A 248 -48.67 3.59 14.97
N ARG A 249 -49.58 4.50 15.35
CA ARG A 249 -49.33 5.58 16.32
C ARG A 249 -49.25 5.05 17.76
N GLY A 250 -48.11 5.21 18.43
CA GLY A 250 -47.98 5.09 19.90
C GLY A 250 -48.22 6.43 20.63
N ASN A 251 -48.46 6.42 21.95
CA ASN A 251 -48.63 7.61 22.80
C ASN A 251 -47.29 8.05 23.43
N ASP A 252 -47.09 9.36 23.63
CA ASP A 252 -45.80 10.00 24.00
C ASP A 252 -45.34 9.75 25.47
N GLY A 253 -44.05 9.45 25.67
CA GLY A 253 -43.34 9.39 26.97
C GLY A 253 -42.37 10.56 27.19
N GLN A 254 -41.76 10.70 28.38
CA GLN A 254 -40.81 11.79 28.70
C GLN A 254 -39.54 11.73 27.83
N ASN A 255 -38.93 12.89 27.53
CA ASN A 255 -37.68 12.98 26.76
C ASN A 255 -36.58 12.06 27.34
N GLY A 256 -36.09 11.12 26.54
CA GLY A 256 -35.00 10.22 26.91
C GLY A 256 -33.65 10.93 27.06
N LYS A 257 -32.69 10.29 27.73
CA LYS A 257 -31.29 10.75 27.79
C LYS A 257 -30.65 10.66 26.39
N ASN A 258 -29.72 11.55 26.08
CA ASN A 258 -29.02 11.51 24.79
C ASN A 258 -28.17 10.24 24.67
N SER A 259 -28.39 9.47 23.58
CA SER A 259 -27.49 8.40 23.19
C SER A 259 -26.30 8.99 22.44
N LEU A 260 -25.09 8.75 22.92
CA LEU A 260 -23.85 9.25 22.33
C LEU A 260 -23.01 8.10 21.80
N VAL A 261 -22.25 8.38 20.74
CA VAL A 261 -21.31 7.44 20.11
C VAL A 261 -19.92 8.06 20.09
N ARG A 262 -18.90 7.28 20.46
CA ARG A 262 -17.49 7.68 20.43
C ARG A 262 -16.66 6.64 19.68
N LEU A 263 -15.71 7.12 18.87
CA LEU A 263 -14.80 6.29 18.09
C LEU A 263 -13.41 6.32 18.71
N ASP A 264 -12.91 5.16 19.11
CA ASP A 264 -11.54 5.00 19.62
C ASP A 264 -10.73 4.10 18.66
N PRO A 265 -9.44 4.38 18.40
CA PRO A 265 -8.60 3.47 17.61
C PRO A 265 -8.46 2.10 18.29
N GLU A 266 -8.71 1.01 17.54
CA GLU A 266 -8.50 -0.36 18.01
C GLU A 266 -7.19 -0.93 17.42
N PRO A 267 -6.18 -1.26 18.24
CA PRO A 267 -4.96 -1.91 17.79
C PRO A 267 -5.21 -3.30 17.19
N ALA A 268 -4.29 -3.78 16.36
CA ALA A 268 -4.36 -5.16 15.87
C ALA A 268 -4.24 -6.17 17.02
N GLY A 269 -5.14 -7.15 17.07
CA GLY A 269 -5.22 -8.10 18.17
C GLY A 269 -6.45 -9.01 18.13
N ALA A 270 -6.82 -9.54 19.30
CA ALA A 270 -7.87 -10.55 19.43
C ALA A 270 -9.27 -10.06 19.00
N ASN A 271 -9.55 -8.77 19.15
CA ASN A 271 -10.83 -8.18 18.74
C ASN A 271 -10.85 -7.88 17.23
N CYS A 272 -9.73 -7.36 16.70
CA CYS A 272 -9.54 -7.09 15.28
C CYS A 272 -8.16 -7.51 14.78
N VAL A 273 -8.11 -8.55 13.95
CA VAL A 273 -6.88 -9.13 13.39
C VAL A 273 -6.00 -8.11 12.64
N TYR A 274 -6.61 -7.06 12.08
CA TYR A 274 -5.94 -6.03 11.27
C TYR A 274 -5.99 -4.63 11.91
N GLY A 275 -6.33 -4.55 13.20
CA GLY A 275 -6.71 -3.28 13.84
C GLY A 275 -8.04 -2.75 13.32
N GLY A 276 -8.44 -1.57 13.76
CA GLY A 276 -9.71 -0.97 13.35
C GLY A 276 -10.13 0.20 14.22
N THR A 277 -11.43 0.37 14.37
CA THR A 277 -12.04 1.38 15.24
C THR A 277 -13.03 0.71 16.17
N ALA A 278 -12.88 0.94 17.48
CA ALA A 278 -13.88 0.58 18.47
C ALA A 278 -14.96 1.67 18.49
N VAL A 279 -16.17 1.30 18.10
CA VAL A 279 -17.38 2.12 18.19
C VAL A 279 -18.01 1.87 19.56
N LYS A 280 -17.97 2.88 20.42
CA LYS A 280 -18.53 2.83 21.77
C LYS A 280 -19.83 3.62 21.81
N SER A 281 -20.86 3.08 22.43
CA SER A 281 -22.15 3.76 22.59
C SER A 281 -22.67 3.70 24.03
N GLY A 282 -23.40 4.73 24.42
CA GLY A 282 -24.02 4.81 25.75
C GLY A 282 -24.85 6.07 25.98
N LEU A 283 -25.57 6.09 27.09
CA LEU A 283 -26.40 7.22 27.49
C LEU A 283 -25.56 8.24 28.27
N ASP A 284 -25.60 9.49 27.81
CA ASP A 284 -25.06 10.67 28.51
C ASP A 284 -25.76 10.82 29.86
N SER A 285 -25.18 10.20 30.88
CA SER A 285 -25.86 10.00 32.15
C SER A 285 -25.68 11.20 33.06
N ASN A 286 -24.62 11.98 32.83
CA ASN A 286 -24.32 13.19 33.56
C ASN A 286 -24.74 14.49 32.80
N GLY A 287 -25.16 14.38 31.53
CA GLY A 287 -25.68 15.48 30.71
C GLY A 287 -24.59 16.43 30.20
N ASP A 288 -23.33 15.99 30.18
CA ASP A 288 -22.17 16.80 29.79
C ASP A 288 -21.92 16.82 28.26
N ARG A 289 -22.74 16.08 27.51
CA ARG A 289 -22.71 15.93 26.04
C ARG A 289 -21.45 15.24 25.51
N THR A 290 -20.74 14.50 26.36
CA THR A 290 -19.56 13.72 26.00
C THR A 290 -19.71 12.30 26.51
N LEU A 291 -19.44 11.29 25.65
CA LEU A 291 -19.49 9.90 26.12
C LEU A 291 -18.20 9.57 26.88
N ASN A 292 -18.27 9.54 28.21
CA ASN A 292 -17.15 9.13 29.06
C ASN A 292 -17.07 7.59 29.18
N ASP A 293 -15.90 7.05 29.55
CA ASP A 293 -15.70 5.60 29.66
C ASP A 293 -16.66 4.91 30.65
N SER A 294 -17.10 5.63 31.69
CA SER A 294 -18.06 5.15 32.68
C SER A 294 -19.50 5.08 32.15
N GLU A 295 -19.77 5.71 31.02
CA GLU A 295 -21.11 5.82 30.41
C GLU A 295 -21.26 4.88 29.21
N VAL A 296 -20.18 4.21 28.80
CA VAL A 296 -20.18 3.24 27.70
C VAL A 296 -20.94 1.98 28.13
N THR A 297 -22.02 1.70 27.42
CA THR A 297 -22.87 0.52 27.66
C THR A 297 -22.68 -0.57 26.61
N ALA A 298 -22.21 -0.22 25.41
CA ALA A 298 -21.85 -1.17 24.37
C ALA A 298 -20.56 -0.75 23.65
N THR A 299 -19.80 -1.75 23.22
CA THR A 299 -18.60 -1.57 22.39
C THR A 299 -18.66 -2.57 21.25
N GLN A 300 -18.63 -2.06 20.02
CA GLN A 300 -18.55 -2.84 18.79
C GLN A 300 -17.25 -2.51 18.08
N PHE A 301 -16.67 -3.50 17.40
CA PHE A 301 -15.41 -3.30 16.68
C PHE A 301 -15.67 -3.26 15.18
N VAL A 302 -15.34 -2.13 14.56
CA VAL A 302 -15.21 -2.03 13.11
C VAL A 302 -13.78 -2.39 12.77
N CYS A 303 -13.57 -3.68 12.53
CA CYS A 303 -12.26 -4.15 12.13
C CYS A 303 -11.94 -3.67 10.73
N SER A 304 -10.73 -3.17 10.54
CA SER A 304 -10.19 -2.96 9.22
C SER A 304 -10.25 -4.29 8.47
N ALA A 305 -11.04 -4.33 7.39
CA ALA A 305 -10.96 -5.43 6.45
C ALA A 305 -9.78 -5.12 5.53
N ALA A 306 -8.79 -6.00 5.52
CA ALA A 306 -7.75 -5.94 4.50
C ALA A 306 -8.39 -6.23 3.13
N ASN A 307 -8.76 -5.18 2.40
CA ASN A 307 -8.61 -5.17 0.93
C ASN A 307 -7.15 -4.83 0.54
N LEU A 308 -6.21 -4.99 1.47
CA LEU A 308 -4.82 -5.23 1.12
C LEU A 308 -4.82 -6.60 0.45
N PHE A 309 -4.57 -6.64 -0.86
CA PHE A 309 -4.36 -7.90 -1.57
C PHE A 309 -3.48 -8.81 -0.72
N ARG A 310 -3.79 -10.12 -0.68
CA ARG A 310 -2.89 -11.16 -0.15
C ARG A 310 -1.63 -11.26 -1.03
N THR A 311 -0.92 -10.16 -1.25
CA THR A 311 0.37 -10.14 -1.92
C THR A 311 1.42 -10.29 -0.83
N LYS A 312 2.33 -11.25 -1.01
CA LYS A 312 3.51 -11.42 -0.15
C LYS A 312 4.55 -10.32 -0.36
N TRP A 313 4.17 -9.23 -1.01
CA TRP A 313 5.07 -8.15 -1.34
C TRP A 313 4.29 -6.84 -1.50
N ALA A 314 4.99 -5.73 -1.30
CA ALA A 314 4.53 -4.39 -1.58
C ALA A 314 5.72 -3.52 -1.97
N SER A 315 5.50 -2.46 -2.74
CA SER A 315 6.54 -1.47 -3.04
C SER A 315 6.02 -0.06 -2.82
N ASN A 316 6.94 0.90 -2.72
CA ASN A 316 6.55 2.30 -2.87
C ASN A 316 5.85 2.51 -4.23
N PRO A 317 4.92 3.49 -4.31
CA PRO A 317 4.30 3.86 -5.58
C PRO A 317 5.35 4.25 -6.63
N ARG A 318 4.90 4.35 -7.89
CA ARG A 318 5.74 4.94 -8.94
C ARG A 318 5.69 6.46 -8.80
N GLY A 319 6.85 7.12 -8.88
CA GLY A 319 6.93 8.55 -8.73
C GLY A 319 8.36 9.09 -8.79
N SER A 320 8.47 10.42 -8.77
CA SER A 320 9.74 11.10 -8.56
C SER A 320 9.99 11.24 -7.07
N TYR A 321 11.11 10.70 -6.59
CA TYR A 321 11.44 10.68 -5.17
C TYR A 321 12.77 11.40 -4.92
N ILE A 322 12.82 12.70 -5.19
CA ILE A 322 13.99 13.51 -4.83
C ILE A 322 13.91 13.93 -3.36
N SER A 323 15.00 13.76 -2.62
CA SER A 323 15.04 14.16 -1.20
C SER A 323 15.18 15.66 -1.00
N GLY A 324 15.72 16.38 -2.00
CA GLY A 324 16.37 17.66 -1.74
C GLY A 324 17.71 17.47 -1.02
N GLU A 325 18.34 18.59 -0.65
CA GLU A 325 19.62 18.59 0.08
C GLU A 325 19.41 18.09 1.53
N ILE A 326 20.18 17.08 1.92
CA ILE A 326 20.10 16.43 3.22
C ILE A 326 21.19 17.00 4.14
N PRO A 327 20.85 17.64 5.27
CA PRO A 327 21.83 18.17 6.21
C PRO A 327 22.24 17.13 7.26
N SER A 328 22.90 17.58 8.33
CA SER A 328 23.19 16.80 9.54
C SER A 328 21.96 16.62 10.44
N LEU A 329 20.81 16.32 9.82
CA LEU A 329 19.56 15.96 10.47
C LEU A 329 18.92 14.82 9.69
N TRP A 330 18.35 13.87 10.41
CA TRP A 330 17.61 12.77 9.80
C TRP A 330 16.37 13.33 9.10
N VAL A 331 16.25 13.09 7.79
CA VAL A 331 15.12 13.51 6.98
C VAL A 331 14.48 12.31 6.27
N PRO A 332 13.15 12.19 6.25
CA PRO A 332 12.46 11.20 5.44
C PRO A 332 12.55 11.60 3.96
N VAL A 333 12.72 10.62 3.07
CA VAL A 333 12.90 10.87 1.63
C VAL A 333 11.77 10.31 0.78
N SER A 334 10.57 10.29 1.35
CA SER A 334 9.28 10.01 0.67
C SER A 334 9.18 8.65 -0.04
N ARG A 335 10.04 7.69 0.29
CA ARG A 335 9.87 6.27 -0.08
C ARG A 335 9.23 5.58 1.11
N ARG A 336 8.00 5.12 0.93
CA ARG A 336 7.22 4.44 1.96
C ARG A 336 6.50 3.26 1.34
N VAL A 337 6.43 2.16 2.08
CA VAL A 337 5.68 0.96 1.71
C VAL A 337 5.02 0.38 2.95
N THR A 338 3.81 -0.14 2.79
CA THR A 338 3.08 -0.85 3.84
C THR A 338 2.78 -2.26 3.37
N ILE A 339 3.08 -3.26 4.20
CA ILE A 339 2.85 -4.67 3.92
C ILE A 339 2.15 -5.33 5.13
N TYR A 340 1.15 -6.16 4.86
CA TYR A 340 0.58 -7.03 5.87
C TYR A 340 1.33 -8.36 5.88
N LYS A 341 1.95 -8.68 7.00
CA LYS A 341 2.72 -9.89 7.20
C LYS A 341 1.82 -11.01 7.69
N THR A 342 1.91 -12.18 7.07
CA THR A 342 0.92 -13.26 7.21
C THR A 342 1.33 -14.41 8.13
N LYS A 343 2.61 -14.52 8.53
CA LYS A 343 3.06 -15.55 9.48
C LYS A 343 3.95 -14.99 10.59
N ASP A 344 3.80 -15.44 11.83
CA ASP A 344 4.63 -14.97 12.97
C ASP A 344 6.12 -15.39 12.86
N THR A 345 6.43 -16.37 12.00
CA THR A 345 7.78 -16.93 11.84
C THR A 345 8.50 -16.45 10.58
N SER A 346 7.80 -15.79 9.65
CA SER A 346 8.43 -15.26 8.42
C SER A 346 9.26 -14.01 8.73
N ARG A 347 10.02 -13.53 7.75
CA ARG A 347 10.76 -12.26 7.83
C ARG A 347 10.34 -11.38 6.68
N ILE A 348 10.56 -10.07 6.78
CA ILE A 348 10.40 -9.17 5.64
C ILE A 348 11.78 -8.87 5.08
N LYS A 349 11.97 -9.20 3.81
CA LYS A 349 13.12 -8.78 3.00
C LYS A 349 12.84 -7.40 2.44
N ILE A 350 13.73 -6.47 2.71
CA ILE A 350 13.68 -5.13 2.17
C ILE A 350 14.73 -5.01 1.09
N THR A 351 14.31 -4.63 -0.12
CA THR A 351 15.19 -4.34 -1.25
C THR A 351 15.08 -2.87 -1.61
N VAL A 352 16.23 -2.20 -1.68
CA VAL A 352 16.37 -0.80 -2.07
C VAL A 352 17.16 -0.71 -3.36
N SER A 353 16.66 0.09 -4.30
CA SER A 353 17.42 0.51 -5.48
C SER A 353 17.22 2.01 -5.70
N ASP A 354 18.32 2.76 -5.69
CA ASP A 354 18.29 4.22 -5.64
C ASP A 354 19.61 4.84 -6.11
N ASN A 355 19.79 6.14 -5.88
CA ASN A 355 21.05 6.85 -6.04
C ASN A 355 21.35 7.66 -4.77
N PHE A 356 22.62 7.73 -4.36
CA PHE A 356 23.00 8.47 -3.16
C PHE A 356 24.27 9.28 -3.38
N ARG A 357 24.18 10.58 -3.10
CA ARG A 357 25.32 11.49 -2.99
C ARG A 357 25.60 11.81 -1.53
N VAL A 358 26.88 11.81 -1.17
CA VAL A 358 27.38 12.32 0.12
C VAL A 358 28.47 13.35 -0.12
N GLY A 359 28.33 14.52 0.51
CA GLY A 359 29.21 15.65 0.29
C GLY A 359 29.01 16.31 -1.08
N VAL A 360 29.14 17.64 -1.11
CA VAL A 360 29.14 18.43 -2.34
C VAL A 360 30.11 19.59 -2.21
N ASN A 361 30.99 19.77 -3.20
CA ASN A 361 31.97 20.85 -3.28
C ASN A 361 32.91 20.94 -2.07
N ILE A 362 33.10 19.84 -1.34
CA ILE A 362 34.02 19.72 -0.20
C ILE A 362 34.87 18.46 -0.34
N ASN A 363 36.02 18.40 0.32
CA ASN A 363 36.76 17.15 0.44
C ASN A 363 36.24 16.34 1.62
N GLY A 364 35.93 15.07 1.38
CA GLY A 364 35.21 14.27 2.35
C GLY A 364 33.72 14.53 2.25
N GLY A 365 32.96 13.46 2.09
CA GLY A 365 31.50 13.46 2.15
C GLY A 365 31.08 12.21 2.89
N SER A 366 30.13 12.33 3.80
CA SER A 366 29.63 11.18 4.53
C SER A 366 28.16 11.33 4.88
N GLY A 367 27.46 10.21 4.79
CA GLY A 367 26.04 10.14 5.08
C GLY A 367 25.52 8.73 5.18
N TRP A 368 24.33 8.62 5.76
CA TRP A 368 23.63 7.39 6.06
C TRP A 368 22.36 7.30 5.24
N TYR A 369 22.12 6.10 4.71
CA TYR A 369 20.85 5.67 4.16
C TYR A 369 20.26 4.64 5.12
N SER A 370 19.09 4.93 5.67
CA SER A 370 18.43 4.11 6.69
C SER A 370 17.05 3.72 6.23
N VAL A 371 16.71 2.45 6.33
CA VAL A 371 15.30 2.03 6.32
C VAL A 371 14.83 1.94 7.77
N ARG A 372 13.66 2.52 8.02
CA ARG A 372 12.96 2.45 9.30
C ARG A 372 11.71 1.59 9.16
N MET A 373 11.30 1.01 10.28
CA MET A 373 10.12 0.18 10.43
C MET A 373 9.23 0.82 11.50
N ASN A 374 8.01 1.20 11.14
CA ASN A 374 7.07 1.91 12.02
C ASN A 374 7.73 3.13 12.72
N GLY A 375 8.52 3.90 11.95
CA GLY A 375 9.25 5.08 12.44
C GLY A 375 10.55 4.79 13.22
N SER A 376 10.81 3.53 13.60
CA SER A 376 12.02 3.14 14.35
C SER A 376 13.09 2.53 13.45
N GLY A 377 14.37 2.70 13.79
CA GLY A 377 15.47 2.06 13.06
C GLY A 377 15.37 0.52 13.14
N MET A 378 15.51 -0.16 12.01
CA MET A 378 15.43 -1.65 11.94
C MET A 378 16.78 -2.33 11.68
N GLY A 379 17.89 -1.61 11.85
CA GLY A 379 19.23 -2.13 11.55
C GLY A 379 19.49 -2.32 10.05
N CYS A 380 18.83 -1.53 9.21
CA CYS A 380 19.02 -1.48 7.76
C CYS A 380 19.69 -0.17 7.35
N ASP A 381 20.79 0.16 8.03
CA ASP A 381 21.54 1.39 7.81
C ASP A 381 22.83 1.05 7.06
N ALA A 382 23.12 1.85 6.03
CA ALA A 382 24.35 1.76 5.27
C ALA A 382 24.95 3.15 5.13
N ARG A 383 26.21 3.28 5.54
CA ARG A 383 26.95 4.53 5.42
C ARG A 383 27.75 4.57 4.14
N GLN A 384 27.72 5.72 3.48
CA GLN A 384 28.60 6.04 2.35
C GLN A 384 29.64 7.08 2.80
N TYR A 385 30.88 6.89 2.38
CA TYR A 385 31.96 7.85 2.61
C TYR A 385 32.88 7.94 1.40
N ASN A 386 33.17 9.18 0.97
CA ASN A 386 34.03 9.46 -0.17
C ASN A 386 34.99 10.61 0.16
N SER A 387 36.29 10.41 -0.06
CA SER A 387 37.29 11.49 0.04
C SER A 387 38.46 11.29 -0.90
N ASN A 388 39.25 12.35 -1.07
CA ASN A 388 40.52 12.31 -1.80
C ASN A 388 41.66 12.89 -0.96
N SER A 389 42.88 12.38 -1.19
CA SER A 389 44.09 12.75 -0.47
C SER A 389 44.60 14.15 -0.84
N SER A 390 44.18 14.71 -1.97
CA SER A 390 44.60 16.02 -2.45
C SER A 390 43.83 17.19 -1.83
N GLY A 391 42.77 16.93 -1.06
CA GLY A 391 41.97 18.02 -0.48
C GLY A 391 40.95 18.63 -1.44
N TRP A 392 40.70 18.03 -2.59
CA TRP A 392 39.81 18.57 -3.62
C TRP A 392 38.35 18.46 -3.23
N GLY A 393 37.57 19.50 -3.56
CA GLY A 393 36.11 19.42 -3.55
C GLY A 393 35.63 18.31 -4.48
N ASN A 394 34.61 17.56 -4.06
CA ASN A 394 34.01 16.51 -4.86
C ASN A 394 32.47 16.55 -4.86
N ASN A 395 31.88 15.85 -5.82
CA ASN A 395 30.46 15.63 -5.95
C ASN A 395 30.24 14.26 -6.61
N TYR A 396 29.93 13.26 -5.79
CA TYR A 396 29.79 11.87 -6.21
C TYR A 396 28.37 11.37 -5.96
N HIS A 397 27.57 11.28 -7.01
CA HIS A 397 26.29 10.58 -7.01
C HIS A 397 26.51 9.16 -7.50
N LEU A 398 26.38 8.19 -6.60
CA LEU A 398 26.66 6.79 -6.90
C LEU A 398 25.37 5.97 -6.89
N PRO A 399 25.23 4.96 -7.77
CA PRO A 399 24.16 3.99 -7.67
C PRO A 399 24.16 3.38 -6.26
N PHE A 400 23.02 3.43 -5.60
CA PHE A 400 22.87 2.93 -4.26
C PHE A 400 21.91 1.75 -4.27
N ALA A 401 22.32 0.65 -3.67
CA ALA A 401 21.45 -0.49 -3.45
C ALA A 401 21.68 -1.02 -2.05
N ASN A 402 20.61 -1.52 -1.45
CA ASN A 402 20.71 -2.21 -0.17
C ASN A 402 19.71 -3.35 -0.10
N VAL A 403 20.08 -4.41 0.60
CA VAL A 403 19.16 -5.50 0.95
C VAL A 403 19.32 -5.78 2.43
N CYS A 404 18.18 -5.85 3.12
CA CYS A 404 18.09 -6.09 4.54
C CYS A 404 17.00 -7.13 4.81
N LEU A 405 17.08 -7.74 5.98
CA LEU A 405 16.09 -8.71 6.44
C LEU A 405 15.69 -8.32 7.85
N THR A 406 14.40 -8.31 8.17
CA THR A 406 13.94 -8.08 9.54
C THR A 406 14.36 -9.22 10.48
N GLU A 407 14.15 -9.04 11.78
CA GLU A 407 13.95 -10.19 12.65
C GLU A 407 12.66 -10.94 12.31
N GLN A 408 12.42 -12.11 12.92
CA GLN A 408 11.08 -12.68 12.88
C GLN A 408 10.14 -11.71 13.59
N LEU A 409 9.05 -11.35 12.92
CA LEU A 409 8.06 -10.44 13.45
C LEU A 409 6.73 -11.19 13.61
N PRO A 410 5.84 -10.76 14.51
CA PRO A 410 4.46 -11.23 14.51
C PRO A 410 3.73 -10.92 13.19
N THR A 411 2.58 -11.56 13.02
CA THR A 411 1.56 -11.17 12.04
C THR A 411 1.06 -9.76 12.31
N GLY A 412 0.78 -9.00 11.26
CA GLY A 412 0.33 -7.63 11.39
C GLY A 412 0.76 -6.71 10.26
N LEU A 413 0.34 -5.45 10.37
CA LEU A 413 0.67 -4.40 9.41
C LEU A 413 2.02 -3.76 9.77
N TYR A 414 2.91 -3.66 8.79
CA TYR A 414 4.21 -3.01 8.95
C TYR A 414 4.40 -1.94 7.88
N GLU A 415 4.80 -0.76 8.32
CA GLU A 415 5.24 0.33 7.45
C GLU A 415 6.77 0.37 7.43
N PHE A 416 7.33 0.52 6.24
CA PHE A 416 8.75 0.78 6.03
C PHE A 416 8.92 2.08 5.26
N ASP A 417 9.85 2.92 5.73
CA ASP A 417 10.18 4.19 5.08
C ASP A 417 11.68 4.48 5.10
N VAL A 418 12.13 5.29 4.14
CA VAL A 418 13.55 5.61 3.97
C VAL A 418 13.87 6.97 4.56
N TRP A 419 14.99 7.02 5.28
CA TRP A 419 15.57 8.21 5.87
C TRP A 419 17.02 8.40 5.43
N GLY A 420 17.39 9.66 5.23
CA GLY A 420 18.77 10.06 4.95
C GLY A 420 19.32 10.98 6.04
N TYR A 421 20.64 10.96 6.20
CA TYR A 421 21.37 11.86 7.09
C TYR A 421 22.77 12.10 6.52
N SER A 422 23.31 13.32 6.67
CA SER A 422 24.65 13.67 6.16
C SER A 422 25.45 14.36 7.26
N ASP A 423 26.52 13.75 7.76
CA ASP A 423 27.37 14.34 8.81
C ASP A 423 28.54 15.15 8.28
N VAL A 424 28.97 14.93 7.04
CA VAL A 424 30.04 15.73 6.40
C VAL A 424 29.55 16.25 5.06
N GLY A 425 29.35 17.56 4.99
CA GLY A 425 28.68 18.21 3.87
C GLY A 425 27.19 17.87 3.80
N THR A 426 26.58 18.09 2.64
CA THR A 426 25.18 17.73 2.40
C THR A 426 25.07 16.46 1.57
N GLY A 427 24.02 15.68 1.86
CA GLY A 427 23.64 14.48 1.12
C GLY A 427 22.53 14.76 0.11
N PHE A 428 22.26 13.81 -0.77
CA PHE A 428 21.12 13.84 -1.67
C PHE A 428 20.75 12.42 -2.06
N ILE A 429 19.49 12.03 -1.88
CA ILE A 429 18.97 10.72 -2.27
C ILE A 429 18.05 10.87 -3.49
N GLY A 430 18.21 9.95 -4.44
CA GLY A 430 17.67 10.02 -5.78
C GLY A 430 18.57 10.82 -6.73
N HIS A 431 18.14 10.91 -7.97
CA HIS A 431 18.75 11.78 -8.97
C HIS A 431 17.64 12.37 -9.83
N GLY A 432 17.82 13.60 -10.31
CA GLY A 432 16.75 14.45 -10.88
C GLY A 432 16.01 13.92 -12.11
N THR A 433 16.30 12.70 -12.59
CA THR A 433 15.47 12.01 -13.58
C THR A 433 14.53 11.03 -12.87
N SER A 434 13.28 11.44 -12.76
CA SER A 434 12.16 10.77 -12.09
C SER A 434 11.88 9.37 -12.64
N GLY A 435 12.03 8.31 -11.83
CA GLY A 435 11.44 6.99 -12.15
C GLY A 435 12.00 5.73 -11.48
N SER A 436 13.08 5.81 -10.69
CA SER A 436 13.90 4.61 -10.38
C SER A 436 14.11 4.27 -8.92
N ALA A 437 13.62 5.09 -7.99
CA ALA A 437 13.70 4.75 -6.59
C ALA A 437 12.72 3.64 -6.26
N LEU A 438 13.25 2.51 -5.79
CA LEU A 438 12.50 1.37 -5.33
C LEU A 438 12.81 1.10 -3.86
N LEU A 439 11.73 0.99 -3.08
CA LEU A 439 11.66 0.34 -1.79
C LEU A 439 10.64 -0.80 -1.93
N LEU A 440 11.12 -2.03 -1.88
CA LEU A 440 10.33 -3.25 -2.02
C LEU A 440 10.41 -4.05 -0.72
N ALA A 441 9.26 -4.37 -0.15
CA ALA A 441 9.11 -5.28 0.97
C ALA A 441 8.56 -6.61 0.47
N GLU A 442 9.21 -7.72 0.82
CA GLU A 442 8.79 -9.08 0.45
C GLU A 442 8.74 -9.95 1.71
N GLU A 443 7.61 -10.58 1.99
CA GLU A 443 7.47 -11.58 3.05
C GLU A 443 8.15 -12.88 2.62
N MET A 444 9.23 -13.23 3.31
CA MET A 444 9.96 -14.48 3.16
C MET A 444 9.36 -15.54 4.07
N ASP A 445 8.57 -16.44 3.49
CA ASP A 445 7.97 -17.56 4.22
C ASP A 445 8.61 -18.92 3.89
N ASP A 446 8.24 -19.93 4.66
CA ASP A 446 8.83 -21.28 4.59
C ASP A 446 8.57 -22.00 3.25
N ALA A 447 7.76 -21.44 2.35
CA ALA A 447 7.49 -22.01 1.04
C ALA A 447 8.71 -21.93 0.10
N GLN A 448 9.60 -20.96 0.31
CA GLN A 448 10.87 -20.87 -0.41
C GLN A 448 12.01 -20.99 0.60
N PRO A 449 12.74 -22.11 0.62
CA PRO A 449 13.87 -22.29 1.55
C PRO A 449 14.90 -21.18 1.37
N TYR A 450 15.27 -20.54 2.47
CA TYR A 450 16.33 -19.55 2.50
C TYR A 450 17.20 -19.72 3.75
N ALA A 451 18.43 -19.25 3.67
CA ALA A 451 19.29 -19.09 4.82
C ALA A 451 20.07 -17.78 4.68
N PHE A 452 20.47 -17.20 5.80
CA PHE A 452 21.22 -15.96 5.78
C PHE A 452 22.21 -15.87 6.93
N SER A 453 23.19 -14.97 6.77
CA SER A 453 24.03 -14.48 7.85
C SER A 453 24.00 -12.96 7.87
N LYS A 454 23.78 -12.40 9.06
CA LYS A 454 23.96 -10.98 9.37
C LYS A 454 25.31 -10.70 10.07
N ALA A 455 26.12 -11.74 10.24
CA ALA A 455 27.33 -11.71 11.04
C ALA A 455 28.55 -11.31 10.19
N GLY A 456 29.55 -10.76 10.88
CA GLY A 456 30.84 -10.45 10.29
C GLY A 456 31.35 -9.09 10.76
N SER A 457 32.58 -9.08 11.26
CA SER A 457 33.25 -7.84 11.65
C SER A 457 33.82 -7.12 10.42
N PRO A 458 33.98 -5.79 10.47
CA PRO A 458 34.76 -5.06 9.49
C PRO A 458 36.19 -5.62 9.40
N GLY A 459 36.78 -5.64 8.21
CA GLY A 459 38.12 -6.20 8.02
C GLY A 459 38.78 -5.80 6.72
N GLY A 460 40.09 -5.57 6.77
CA GLY A 460 40.93 -5.21 5.62
C GLY A 460 41.92 -6.30 5.23
N THR A 461 42.35 -6.30 3.97
CA THR A 461 43.43 -7.14 3.46
C THR A 461 44.25 -6.40 2.42
N THR A 462 45.55 -6.67 2.40
CA THR A 462 46.48 -6.22 1.34
C THR A 462 46.90 -7.37 0.43
N SER A 463 46.40 -8.59 0.69
CA SER A 463 46.71 -9.80 -0.07
C SER A 463 46.08 -9.76 -1.46
N SER A 464 46.86 -10.17 -2.46
CA SER A 464 46.37 -10.43 -3.82
C SER A 464 45.65 -11.77 -4.00
N SER A 465 45.83 -12.68 -3.05
CA SER A 465 45.02 -13.89 -2.94
C SER A 465 43.74 -13.62 -2.16
N LEU A 466 42.67 -14.32 -2.50
CA LEU A 466 41.38 -14.27 -1.80
C LEU A 466 41.54 -14.70 -0.33
N VAL A 467 41.21 -13.77 0.57
CA VAL A 467 41.17 -13.98 2.02
C VAL A 467 39.73 -14.12 2.46
N LYS A 468 39.43 -15.17 3.24
CA LYS A 468 38.10 -15.38 3.80
C LYS A 468 37.73 -14.23 4.75
N ALA A 469 36.56 -13.64 4.56
CA ALA A 469 36.03 -12.63 5.45
C ALA A 469 35.47 -13.28 6.73
N SER A 470 35.83 -12.72 7.89
CA SER A 470 35.39 -13.24 9.19
C SER A 470 33.88 -13.13 9.35
N GLY A 471 33.23 -14.20 9.84
CA GLY A 471 31.80 -14.27 10.19
C GLY A 471 30.79 -14.27 9.03
N ARG A 472 31.23 -14.00 7.80
CA ARG A 472 30.38 -13.93 6.60
C ARG A 472 30.24 -15.30 5.93
N GLU A 473 29.54 -16.20 6.60
CA GLU A 473 29.26 -17.53 6.10
C GLU A 473 27.86 -18.00 6.47
N VAL A 474 27.28 -18.85 5.64
CA VAL A 474 25.96 -19.44 5.85
C VAL A 474 25.97 -20.90 5.41
N THR A 475 25.33 -21.75 6.20
CA THR A 475 25.06 -23.14 5.83
C THR A 475 23.63 -23.22 5.31
N PHE A 476 23.44 -23.80 4.13
CA PHE A 476 22.15 -23.93 3.48
C PHE A 476 21.94 -25.38 3.01
N THR A 477 20.77 -25.95 3.28
CA THR A 477 20.39 -27.28 2.77
C THR A 477 19.50 -27.11 1.56
N LYS A 478 20.08 -27.32 0.38
CA LYS A 478 19.36 -27.26 -0.90
C LYS A 478 18.44 -28.47 -1.05
N GLN A 479 17.16 -28.21 -1.30
CA GLN A 479 16.12 -29.24 -1.34
C GLN A 479 16.10 -30.00 -2.66
N SER A 480 16.25 -29.30 -3.79
CA SER A 480 16.22 -29.89 -5.11
C SER A 480 17.44 -29.52 -5.96
N ALA A 481 17.93 -30.45 -6.76
CA ALA A 481 18.98 -30.18 -7.75
C ALA A 481 18.45 -29.42 -8.98
N SER A 482 17.12 -29.43 -9.21
CA SER A 482 16.50 -28.76 -10.35
C SER A 482 16.21 -27.27 -10.14
N THR A 483 16.11 -26.85 -8.88
CA THR A 483 15.90 -25.45 -8.46
C THR A 483 17.22 -24.67 -8.54
N LEU A 484 17.14 -23.34 -8.57
CA LEU A 484 18.31 -22.48 -8.62
C LEU A 484 18.69 -22.01 -7.21
N LEU A 485 19.95 -21.61 -7.05
CA LEU A 485 20.42 -20.97 -5.81
C LEU A 485 20.75 -19.50 -6.11
N LYS A 486 19.90 -18.59 -5.61
CA LYS A 486 20.13 -17.15 -5.69
C LYS A 486 20.92 -16.72 -4.46
N VAL A 487 22.00 -15.98 -4.70
CA VAL A 487 22.84 -15.43 -3.63
C VAL A 487 22.80 -13.91 -3.71
N THR A 488 22.52 -13.27 -2.58
CA THR A 488 22.55 -11.82 -2.43
C THR A 488 23.53 -11.46 -1.33
N LEU A 489 24.61 -10.76 -1.68
CA LEU A 489 25.56 -10.17 -0.74
C LEU A 489 25.30 -8.67 -0.70
N ALA A 490 25.01 -8.13 0.47
CA ALA A 490 24.95 -6.70 0.71
C ALA A 490 25.97 -6.32 1.78
N ASP A 491 26.94 -5.48 1.42
CA ASP A 491 28.04 -5.06 2.31
C ASP A 491 28.54 -3.66 1.93
N THR A 492 29.63 -3.19 2.54
CA THR A 492 30.37 -1.98 2.15
C THR A 492 31.73 -2.40 1.63
N LEU A 493 32.20 -1.84 0.51
CA LEU A 493 33.50 -2.18 -0.08
C LEU A 493 34.35 -0.94 -0.36
N ARG A 494 35.63 -1.02 0.02
CA ARG A 494 36.70 -0.12 -0.42
C ARG A 494 37.77 -0.90 -1.20
N ALA A 495 38.35 -0.23 -2.19
CA ALA A 495 39.55 -0.67 -2.90
C ALA A 495 40.59 0.45 -2.92
N GLY A 496 41.85 0.14 -2.64
CA GLY A 496 42.97 1.05 -2.90
C GLY A 496 43.09 2.26 -1.95
N TYR A 497 43.00 2.06 -0.63
CA TYR A 497 43.13 3.17 0.32
C TYR A 497 44.36 4.06 0.08
N ALA A 498 44.10 5.36 -0.05
CA ALA A 498 45.07 6.41 -0.32
C ALA A 498 45.90 6.22 -1.62
N GLN A 499 45.43 5.39 -2.56
CA GLN A 499 46.07 5.20 -3.87
C GLN A 499 45.23 5.80 -5.00
N ASP A 500 45.89 6.32 -6.03
CA ASP A 500 45.23 6.66 -7.29
C ASP A 500 45.27 5.45 -8.20
N GLY A 501 44.15 4.74 -8.29
CA GLY A 501 44.09 3.45 -8.93
C GLY A 501 44.39 2.33 -7.94
N GLY A 502 43.33 1.71 -7.45
CA GLY A 502 43.38 0.46 -6.70
C GLY A 502 42.14 -0.38 -6.94
N SER A 503 42.32 -1.69 -6.98
CA SER A 503 41.24 -2.63 -7.29
C SER A 503 41.11 -3.73 -6.26
N ALA A 504 39.87 -4.12 -5.98
CA ALA A 504 39.54 -5.23 -5.10
C ALA A 504 38.50 -6.15 -5.74
N THR A 505 38.47 -7.41 -5.31
CA THR A 505 37.43 -8.38 -5.66
C THR A 505 36.78 -8.89 -4.39
N VAL A 506 35.46 -9.04 -4.41
CA VAL A 506 34.71 -9.80 -3.42
C VAL A 506 33.99 -10.95 -4.11
N MET A 507 34.03 -12.14 -3.51
CA MET A 507 33.57 -13.39 -4.10
C MET A 507 32.79 -14.22 -3.07
N VAL A 508 31.75 -14.90 -3.55
CA VAL A 508 31.10 -16.00 -2.84
C VAL A 508 31.81 -17.30 -3.20
N ARG A 509 32.21 -18.07 -2.20
CA ARG A 509 32.70 -19.44 -2.36
C ARG A 509 31.64 -20.43 -1.94
N LEU A 510 31.57 -21.56 -2.64
CA LEU A 510 30.68 -22.68 -2.34
C LEU A 510 31.55 -23.86 -1.93
N ASP A 511 31.36 -24.35 -0.71
CA ASP A 511 32.13 -25.46 -0.11
C ASP A 511 33.65 -25.24 -0.17
N GLY A 512 34.07 -23.99 0.02
CA GLY A 512 35.47 -23.57 -0.04
C GLY A 512 36.02 -23.36 -1.47
N VAL A 513 35.22 -23.62 -2.51
CA VAL A 513 35.60 -23.47 -3.91
C VAL A 513 35.15 -22.12 -4.46
N ASN A 514 36.01 -21.47 -5.24
CA ASN A 514 35.70 -20.21 -5.92
C ASN A 514 34.55 -20.40 -6.92
N THR A 515 33.61 -19.46 -6.95
CA THR A 515 32.47 -19.47 -7.88
C THR A 515 32.57 -18.32 -8.88
N SER A 516 31.68 -18.30 -9.87
CA SER A 516 31.49 -17.13 -10.74
C SER A 516 30.69 -16.00 -10.07
N CYS A 517 30.23 -16.16 -8.83
CA CYS A 517 29.59 -15.08 -8.09
C CYS A 517 30.64 -14.17 -7.42
N TYR A 518 31.19 -13.24 -8.20
CA TYR A 518 32.10 -12.22 -7.69
C TYR A 518 31.90 -10.88 -8.39
N THR A 519 32.27 -9.81 -7.72
CA THR A 519 32.28 -8.44 -8.27
C THR A 519 33.55 -7.71 -7.88
N GLY A 520 34.05 -6.90 -8.80
CA GLY A 520 35.19 -6.03 -8.61
C GLY A 520 34.78 -4.61 -8.25
N LYS A 521 35.71 -3.89 -7.62
CA LYS A 521 35.67 -2.44 -7.47
C LYS A 521 37.03 -1.87 -7.87
N TYR A 522 37.02 -0.72 -8.56
CA TYR A 522 38.22 0.04 -8.87
C TYR A 522 37.94 1.54 -8.75
N ASP A 523 38.87 2.25 -8.11
CA ASP A 523 38.80 3.70 -7.94
C ASP A 523 40.09 4.36 -8.40
N SER A 524 39.95 5.34 -9.32
CA SER A 524 41.01 6.27 -9.69
C SER A 524 40.41 7.63 -9.99
N GLN A 525 41.06 8.66 -9.47
CA GLN A 525 40.56 10.04 -9.45
C GLN A 525 41.66 11.10 -9.60
N GLY A 526 42.85 10.69 -10.07
CA GLY A 526 44.05 11.54 -10.18
C GLY A 526 44.75 11.80 -8.85
N ALA A 527 44.29 11.17 -7.76
CA ALA A 527 44.81 11.30 -6.42
C ALA A 527 44.41 10.08 -5.57
N GLY A 528 45.13 9.87 -4.46
CA GLY A 528 44.73 8.91 -3.44
C GLY A 528 43.30 9.13 -2.96
N GLY A 529 42.60 8.06 -2.57
CA GLY A 529 41.20 8.16 -2.12
C GLY A 529 40.82 7.23 -0.99
N ASN A 530 39.67 7.51 -0.39
CA ASN A 530 39.02 6.60 0.55
C ASN A 530 37.52 6.52 0.21
N PHE A 531 37.16 5.50 -0.56
CA PHE A 531 35.79 5.27 -1.05
C PHE A 531 35.20 4.04 -0.39
N LEU A 532 34.38 4.26 0.63
CA LEU A 532 33.64 3.23 1.35
C LEU A 532 32.19 3.33 0.90
N ASN A 533 31.82 2.49 -0.07
CA ASN A 533 30.49 2.53 -0.68
C ASN A 533 29.73 1.25 -0.39
N PRO A 534 28.46 1.36 0.05
CA PRO A 534 27.56 0.23 0.10
C PRO A 534 27.38 -0.37 -1.29
N PHE A 535 27.28 -1.69 -1.35
CA PHE A 535 26.96 -2.39 -2.58
C PHE A 535 26.06 -3.58 -2.31
N VAL A 536 25.36 -3.99 -3.35
CA VAL A 536 24.65 -5.27 -3.42
C VAL A 536 25.15 -6.03 -4.63
N MET A 537 25.50 -7.29 -4.41
CA MET A 537 25.81 -8.25 -5.48
C MET A 537 24.77 -9.34 -5.46
N THR A 538 24.09 -9.56 -6.58
CA THR A 538 23.19 -10.70 -6.76
C THR A 538 23.76 -11.63 -7.83
N CYS A 539 23.65 -12.94 -7.59
CA CYS A 539 24.13 -13.98 -8.48
C CYS A 539 23.17 -15.17 -8.50
N ILE A 540 23.28 -15.99 -9.55
CA ILE A 540 22.66 -17.31 -9.61
C ILE A 540 23.78 -18.37 -9.68
N LEU A 541 23.76 -19.33 -8.77
CA LEU A 541 24.62 -20.51 -8.82
C LEU A 541 23.78 -21.68 -9.39
N PRO A 542 23.89 -21.97 -10.70
CA PRO A 542 23.19 -23.11 -11.30
C PRO A 542 23.87 -24.43 -10.95
N ASN A 543 23.15 -25.54 -11.12
CA ASN A 543 23.68 -26.90 -11.04
C ASN A 543 24.30 -27.27 -9.67
N VAL A 544 23.85 -26.63 -8.59
CA VAL A 544 24.21 -27.04 -7.22
C VAL A 544 23.39 -28.26 -6.83
N SER A 545 24.04 -29.29 -6.29
CA SER A 545 23.39 -30.54 -5.87
C SER A 545 22.38 -30.33 -4.75
N ALA A 546 21.40 -31.23 -4.62
CA ALA A 546 20.53 -31.29 -3.44
C ALA A 546 21.32 -31.86 -2.25
N ALA A 547 21.98 -30.98 -1.50
CA ALA A 547 22.74 -31.34 -0.30
C ALA A 547 22.87 -30.13 0.64
N GLN A 548 23.47 -30.36 1.80
CA GLN A 548 23.95 -29.27 2.64
C GLN A 548 25.22 -28.68 2.03
N HIS A 549 25.23 -27.36 1.89
CA HIS A 549 26.32 -26.58 1.34
C HIS A 549 26.71 -25.45 2.30
N LYS A 550 27.99 -25.08 2.28
CA LYS A 550 28.51 -23.93 3.01
C LYS A 550 28.90 -22.84 2.03
N LEU A 551 28.32 -21.66 2.17
CA LEU A 551 28.70 -20.48 1.43
C LEU A 551 29.48 -19.54 2.33
N ASP A 552 30.60 -19.00 1.84
CA ASP A 552 31.35 -17.97 2.55
C ASP A 552 31.86 -16.88 1.62
N ILE A 553 32.16 -15.72 2.21
CA ILE A 553 32.71 -14.57 1.48
C ILE A 553 34.22 -14.56 1.57
N ALA A 554 34.89 -14.34 0.45
CA ALA A 554 36.31 -14.04 0.37
C ALA A 554 36.57 -12.80 -0.47
N PHE A 555 37.66 -12.09 -0.19
CA PHE A 555 38.02 -10.86 -0.88
C PHE A 555 39.53 -10.66 -0.97
N SER A 556 39.96 -9.90 -1.96
CA SER A 556 41.37 -9.63 -2.25
C SER A 556 41.58 -8.22 -2.79
N LEU A 557 42.81 -7.72 -2.67
CA LEU A 557 43.31 -6.56 -3.38
C LEU A 557 43.94 -7.04 -4.70
N ASN A 558 43.44 -6.67 -5.87
CA ASN A 558 43.97 -7.21 -7.13
C ASN A 558 45.22 -6.45 -7.61
N ALA A 559 45.19 -5.11 -7.57
CA ALA A 559 46.26 -4.25 -8.09
C ALA A 559 46.17 -2.83 -7.53
N GLY A 560 47.26 -2.06 -7.64
CA GLY A 560 47.31 -0.62 -7.36
C GLY A 560 47.75 -0.22 -5.94
N GLY A 561 47.98 -1.18 -5.05
CA GLY A 561 48.42 -0.91 -3.67
C GLY A 561 47.28 -0.51 -2.72
N GLY A 562 47.61 -0.06 -1.51
CA GLY A 562 46.64 0.21 -0.45
C GLY A 562 46.05 -1.07 0.16
N ASP A 563 44.77 -1.03 0.52
CA ASP A 563 44.03 -2.20 1.02
C ASP A 563 42.66 -2.37 0.33
N ALA A 564 42.12 -3.58 0.44
CA ALA A 564 40.70 -3.87 0.25
C ALA A 564 40.04 -3.97 1.62
N TYR A 565 38.86 -3.40 1.81
CA TYR A 565 38.18 -3.37 3.11
C TYR A 565 36.69 -3.67 2.96
N LEU A 566 36.16 -4.54 3.83
CA LEU A 566 34.74 -4.91 3.88
C LEU A 566 34.10 -4.55 5.22
N GLY A 567 32.81 -4.20 5.21
CA GLY A 567 31.99 -4.09 6.42
C GLY A 567 32.05 -2.79 7.19
N TRP A 568 32.61 -1.72 6.62
CA TRP A 568 32.65 -0.45 7.32
C TRP A 568 31.25 0.14 7.52
N GLU A 569 30.92 0.45 8.77
CA GLU A 569 29.76 1.23 9.23
C GLU A 569 28.44 0.89 8.52
N ARG A 570 28.11 -0.39 8.58
CA ARG A 570 26.83 -0.96 8.16
C ARG A 570 26.22 -1.68 9.36
N SER A 571 24.93 -1.48 9.61
CA SER A 571 24.26 -2.07 10.79
C SER A 571 24.31 -3.59 10.81
N SER A 572 24.29 -4.24 9.63
CA SER A 572 24.62 -5.66 9.47
C SER A 572 25.01 -5.97 8.02
N PRO A 573 26.20 -6.57 7.73
CA PRO A 573 26.44 -7.19 6.42
C PRO A 573 25.41 -8.31 6.21
N LEU A 574 24.96 -8.54 4.98
CA LEU A 574 23.98 -9.60 4.69
C LEU A 574 24.54 -10.53 3.62
N LEU A 575 24.67 -11.81 3.96
CA LEU A 575 24.77 -12.89 2.98
C LEU A 575 23.45 -13.66 3.03
N LEU A 576 22.61 -13.52 1.99
CA LEU A 576 21.33 -14.19 1.85
C LEU A 576 21.39 -15.21 0.70
N VAL A 577 20.87 -16.41 0.96
CA VAL A 577 20.79 -17.51 0.02
C VAL A 577 19.34 -17.94 -0.07
N GLU A 578 18.79 -17.95 -1.29
CA GLU A 578 17.40 -18.26 -1.59
C GLU A 578 17.36 -19.40 -2.61
N GLU A 579 16.57 -20.43 -2.35
CA GLU A 579 16.29 -21.48 -3.33
C GLU A 579 15.07 -21.09 -4.15
N LEU A 580 15.29 -20.84 -5.45
CA LEU A 580 14.27 -20.39 -6.37
C LEU A 580 13.74 -21.54 -7.24
N PRO A 581 12.44 -21.53 -7.59
CA PRO A 581 11.91 -22.44 -8.60
C PRO A 581 12.61 -22.21 -9.94
N ASN A 582 12.66 -23.24 -10.78
CA ASN A 582 13.18 -23.12 -12.16
C ASN A 582 12.10 -22.73 -13.18
N THR A 583 10.91 -22.34 -12.70
CA THR A 583 9.77 -21.88 -13.48
C THR A 583 9.40 -20.44 -13.07
N GLY A 584 8.75 -19.70 -13.97
CA GLY A 584 8.34 -18.30 -13.68
C GLY A 584 9.50 -17.32 -13.52
N LEU A 585 10.70 -17.69 -14.00
CA LEU A 585 11.85 -16.80 -14.02
C LEU A 585 12.71 -17.02 -15.27
N THR A 586 13.54 -16.05 -15.59
CA THR A 586 14.58 -16.16 -16.63
C THR A 586 15.77 -15.31 -16.23
N TYR A 587 16.99 -15.78 -16.50
CA TYR A 587 18.19 -15.05 -16.13
C TYR A 587 19.32 -15.19 -17.16
N SER A 588 20.25 -14.22 -17.14
CA SER A 588 21.56 -14.32 -17.77
C SER A 588 22.66 -14.53 -16.74
N ASN A 589 23.72 -15.27 -17.10
CA ASN A 589 24.89 -15.48 -16.25
C ASN A 589 26.21 -15.34 -17.03
N MET A 590 26.25 -14.41 -17.99
CA MET A 590 27.40 -14.22 -18.86
C MET A 590 28.55 -13.50 -18.12
N ASN A 591 29.78 -13.67 -18.59
CA ASN A 591 30.95 -12.92 -18.11
C ASN A 591 31.61 -12.22 -19.31
N ILE A 592 30.97 -11.16 -19.80
CA ILE A 592 31.41 -10.42 -20.99
C ILE A 592 31.37 -8.91 -20.71
N GLY A 593 32.50 -8.24 -20.90
CA GLY A 593 32.58 -6.78 -20.85
C GLY A 593 31.77 -6.14 -21.98
N SER A 594 31.17 -4.96 -21.74
CA SER A 594 30.41 -4.27 -22.79
C SER A 594 31.27 -3.67 -23.90
N GLY A 595 32.56 -3.45 -23.64
CA GLY A 595 33.33 -2.44 -24.38
C GLY A 595 32.92 -1.02 -23.99
N GLU A 596 33.52 -0.03 -24.64
CA GLU A 596 33.21 1.39 -24.40
C GLU A 596 31.91 1.81 -25.09
N LEU A 597 30.98 2.40 -24.34
CA LEU A 597 29.69 2.88 -24.84
C LEU A 597 29.61 4.41 -24.67
N SER A 598 29.35 5.15 -25.74
CA SER A 598 29.28 6.63 -25.70
C SER A 598 28.16 7.18 -26.57
N GLY A 599 27.73 8.40 -26.28
CA GLY A 599 26.66 9.07 -27.01
C GLY A 599 25.27 8.60 -26.59
N ASN A 600 24.35 8.53 -27.57
CA ASN A 600 22.93 8.21 -27.36
C ASN A 600 22.73 6.83 -26.72
N TRP A 601 21.51 6.55 -26.29
CA TRP A 601 21.11 5.24 -25.76
C TRP A 601 21.51 4.09 -26.69
N ALA A 602 22.30 3.17 -26.16
CA ALA A 602 22.74 1.95 -26.83
C ALA A 602 22.56 0.73 -25.90
N GLY A 603 22.24 -0.42 -26.49
CA GLY A 603 22.19 -1.69 -25.76
C GLY A 603 23.55 -2.07 -25.18
N VAL A 604 23.58 -2.58 -23.95
CA VAL A 604 24.82 -2.93 -23.24
C VAL A 604 25.27 -4.35 -23.62
N GLY A 605 25.67 -4.51 -24.89
CA GLY A 605 26.10 -5.81 -25.43
C GLY A 605 25.05 -6.90 -25.21
N ALA A 606 25.48 -8.07 -24.73
CA ALA A 606 24.63 -9.24 -24.59
C ALA A 606 23.63 -9.22 -23.40
N ARG A 607 23.47 -8.11 -22.66
CA ARG A 607 22.60 -8.01 -21.47
C ARG A 607 21.13 -7.91 -21.86
N GLN A 608 20.65 -8.97 -22.47
CA GLN A 608 19.30 -9.13 -22.97
C GLN A 608 18.84 -10.56 -22.74
N ILE A 609 17.61 -10.71 -22.26
CA ILE A 609 16.94 -12.00 -22.11
C ILE A 609 15.51 -11.90 -22.63
N THR A 610 14.96 -13.04 -23.06
CA THR A 610 13.54 -13.14 -23.42
C THR A 610 12.84 -13.94 -22.35
N HIS A 611 11.78 -13.39 -21.76
CA HIS A 611 10.99 -14.04 -20.72
C HIS A 611 9.54 -14.19 -21.19
N ALA A 612 8.94 -15.35 -20.93
CA ALA A 612 7.53 -15.60 -21.23
C ALA A 612 6.68 -15.30 -20.00
N VAL A 613 5.91 -14.21 -20.04
CA VAL A 613 4.97 -13.84 -18.98
C VAL A 613 3.81 -14.83 -18.97
N SER A 614 3.60 -15.48 -17.82
CA SER A 614 2.71 -16.62 -17.69
C SER A 614 1.22 -16.27 -17.74
N ALA A 615 0.84 -15.08 -17.26
CA ALA A 615 -0.54 -14.64 -17.16
C ALA A 615 -0.66 -13.11 -17.08
N ALA A 616 -1.85 -12.59 -17.38
CA ALA A 616 -2.13 -11.16 -17.34
C ALA A 616 -2.19 -10.68 -15.88
N GLY A 617 -1.89 -9.40 -15.64
CA GLY A 617 -1.91 -8.80 -14.31
C GLY A 617 -0.71 -9.16 -13.43
N LYS A 618 0.27 -9.93 -13.93
CA LYS A 618 1.51 -10.21 -13.23
C LYS A 618 2.38 -8.96 -13.12
N THR A 619 3.09 -8.85 -12.00
CA THR A 619 4.19 -7.90 -11.83
C THR A 619 5.50 -8.67 -11.88
N LEU A 620 6.40 -8.22 -12.73
CA LEU A 620 7.73 -8.78 -12.86
C LEU A 620 8.72 -7.98 -12.02
N LYS A 621 9.49 -8.68 -11.20
CA LYS A 621 10.69 -8.14 -10.55
C LYS A 621 11.88 -8.39 -11.44
N VAL A 622 12.55 -7.32 -11.84
CA VAL A 622 13.77 -7.36 -12.65
C VAL A 622 14.94 -6.93 -11.79
N THR A 623 15.92 -7.82 -11.61
CA THR A 623 17.18 -7.52 -10.90
C THR A 623 18.34 -7.58 -11.88
N TYR A 624 19.06 -6.46 -12.00
CA TYR A 624 20.29 -6.35 -12.79
C TYR A 624 21.48 -6.08 -11.86
N SER A 625 22.49 -6.95 -11.89
CA SER A 625 23.68 -6.84 -11.05
C SER A 625 24.96 -7.00 -11.87
N ASP A 626 25.74 -5.91 -11.94
CA ASP A 626 26.94 -5.79 -12.77
C ASP A 626 27.96 -4.86 -12.08
N THR A 627 29.12 -4.65 -12.68
CA THR A 627 29.98 -3.50 -12.42
C THR A 627 29.71 -2.42 -13.45
N PHE A 628 29.81 -1.16 -13.04
CA PHE A 628 29.54 -0.02 -13.88
C PHE A 628 30.61 1.05 -13.69
N ARG A 629 31.14 1.53 -14.82
CA ARG A 629 31.87 2.79 -14.90
C ARG A 629 31.09 3.75 -15.74
N ALA A 630 30.88 4.96 -15.23
CA ALA A 630 30.32 6.07 -15.98
C ALA A 630 31.40 7.00 -16.53
N VAL A 631 31.17 7.50 -17.74
CA VAL A 631 31.84 8.68 -18.35
C VAL A 631 33.35 8.72 -18.14
N ALA A 632 34.04 7.65 -18.51
CA ALA A 632 35.49 7.54 -18.47
C ALA A 632 36.18 8.75 -19.14
N ASN A 633 37.26 9.24 -18.53
CA ASN A 633 38.01 10.42 -19.00
C ASN A 633 37.20 11.73 -19.02
N CYS A 634 36.10 11.77 -18.26
CA CYS A 634 35.33 12.98 -18.03
C CYS A 634 35.25 13.28 -16.55
N ASN A 635 34.91 14.53 -16.26
CA ASN A 635 34.80 15.03 -14.91
C ASN A 635 33.52 15.86 -14.83
N GLY A 636 32.56 15.42 -14.00
CA GLY A 636 31.28 16.10 -13.82
C GLY A 636 30.28 15.89 -14.94
N ARG A 637 30.12 14.64 -15.38
CA ARG A 637 29.03 14.22 -16.28
C ARG A 637 28.37 12.94 -15.76
N TRP A 638 27.12 12.71 -16.15
CA TRP A 638 26.37 11.50 -15.80
C TRP A 638 26.59 10.40 -16.86
N GLY A 639 26.81 9.18 -16.40
CA GLY A 639 26.56 7.98 -17.20
C GLY A 639 25.28 7.33 -16.70
N PHE A 640 24.34 7.07 -17.60
CA PHE A 640 23.05 6.45 -17.25
C PHE A 640 22.96 5.01 -17.72
N VAL A 641 22.15 4.24 -17.02
CA VAL A 641 21.78 2.87 -17.33
C VAL A 641 20.28 2.70 -17.08
N GLN A 642 19.58 2.03 -17.99
CA GLN A 642 18.13 1.90 -17.94
C GLN A 642 17.66 0.54 -18.42
N LEU A 643 16.60 0.04 -17.78
CA LEU A 643 15.88 -1.15 -18.23
C LEU A 643 14.94 -0.82 -19.39
N TYR A 644 15.04 -1.61 -20.45
CA TYR A 644 14.13 -1.59 -21.60
C TYR A 644 13.35 -2.89 -21.66
N VAL A 645 12.07 -2.79 -22.02
CA VAL A 645 11.19 -3.94 -22.30
C VAL A 645 10.66 -3.75 -23.71
N ASP A 646 10.85 -4.76 -24.56
CA ASP A 646 10.53 -4.73 -25.99
C ASP A 646 11.08 -3.49 -26.70
N TYR A 647 12.31 -3.14 -26.34
CA TYR A 647 13.03 -1.97 -26.86
C TYR A 647 12.36 -0.63 -26.52
N GLN A 648 11.47 -0.60 -25.52
CA GLN A 648 10.90 0.62 -24.95
C GLN A 648 11.43 0.89 -23.55
N PRO A 649 11.73 2.16 -23.20
CA PRO A 649 12.24 2.53 -21.88
C PRO A 649 11.17 2.34 -20.80
N THR A 650 11.52 1.69 -19.68
CA THR A 650 10.57 1.39 -18.58
C THR A 650 10.47 2.47 -17.49
N GLY A 651 11.20 3.57 -17.62
CA GLY A 651 11.41 4.57 -16.54
C GLY A 651 12.38 4.13 -15.44
N CYS A 652 12.79 2.86 -15.44
CA CYS A 652 13.73 2.30 -14.48
C CYS A 652 15.19 2.66 -14.84
N VAL A 653 15.62 3.85 -14.43
CA VAL A 653 16.92 4.46 -14.78
C VAL A 653 17.80 4.76 -13.58
N ASN A 654 19.03 4.27 -13.56
CA ASN A 654 20.03 4.68 -12.57
C ASN A 654 21.24 5.29 -13.29
N GLY A 655 22.16 5.85 -12.55
CA GLY A 655 23.34 6.46 -13.12
C GLY A 655 24.40 6.76 -12.10
N GLN A 656 25.56 7.12 -12.59
CA GLN A 656 26.68 7.55 -11.79
C GLN A 656 27.14 8.89 -12.31
N TYR A 657 27.32 9.84 -11.41
CA TYR A 657 27.96 11.11 -11.67
C TYR A 657 29.13 11.28 -10.73
N VAL A 658 30.28 11.52 -11.33
CA VAL A 658 31.54 11.65 -10.62
C VAL A 658 32.21 12.95 -11.00
N TRP A 659 32.50 13.77 -10.00
CA TRP A 659 33.21 15.02 -10.17
C TRP A 659 34.17 15.27 -9.01
N ASN A 660 35.37 15.74 -9.34
CA ASN A 660 36.24 16.40 -8.38
C ASN A 660 36.96 17.60 -9.02
N ALA A 661 37.59 18.43 -8.21
CA ALA A 661 38.21 19.66 -8.72
C ALA A 661 39.52 19.45 -9.53
N GLY A 662 40.14 18.28 -9.50
CA GLY A 662 41.54 18.12 -9.92
C GLY A 662 41.81 17.22 -11.12
N ALA A 663 41.00 16.19 -11.39
CA ALA A 663 41.28 15.27 -12.48
C ALA A 663 40.04 14.55 -13.03
N ASN A 664 40.22 13.87 -14.15
CA ASN A 664 39.22 12.95 -14.69
C ASN A 664 39.10 11.69 -13.84
N GLN A 665 37.90 11.12 -13.83
CA GLN A 665 37.55 10.00 -12.95
C GLN A 665 37.48 8.69 -13.72
N GLN A 666 37.86 7.60 -13.07
CA GLN A 666 37.82 6.24 -13.60
C GLN A 666 37.39 5.29 -12.47
N HIS A 667 36.09 5.27 -12.17
CA HIS A 667 35.52 4.44 -11.11
C HIS A 667 34.71 3.30 -11.70
N HIS A 668 35.08 2.06 -11.40
CA HIS A 668 34.24 0.88 -11.65
C HIS A 668 33.64 0.45 -10.31
N HIS A 669 32.33 0.63 -10.16
CA HIS A 669 31.61 0.28 -8.94
C HIS A 669 30.67 -0.90 -9.17
N PRO A 670 30.52 -1.81 -8.20
CA PRO A 670 29.41 -2.75 -8.22
C PRO A 670 28.09 -1.98 -8.21
N MET A 671 27.15 -2.39 -9.04
CA MET A 671 25.82 -1.81 -9.09
C MET A 671 24.74 -2.91 -9.03
N ASN A 672 23.61 -2.56 -8.44
CA ASN A 672 22.43 -3.39 -8.43
C ASN A 672 21.20 -2.52 -8.70
N LEU A 673 20.49 -2.82 -9.78
CA LEU A 673 19.25 -2.17 -10.16
C LEU A 673 18.12 -3.18 -9.95
N THR A 674 17.14 -2.86 -9.11
CA THR A 674 15.91 -3.65 -8.98
C THR A 674 14.73 -2.81 -9.43
N CYS A 675 13.86 -3.42 -10.23
CA CYS A 675 12.76 -2.78 -10.94
C CYS A 675 11.50 -3.63 -10.89
N LEU A 676 10.34 -2.97 -10.88
CA LEU A 676 9.05 -3.62 -11.02
C LEU A 676 8.38 -3.22 -12.35
N VAL A 677 8.00 -4.22 -13.14
CA VAL A 677 7.31 -4.07 -14.42
C VAL A 677 5.92 -4.74 -14.30
N PRO A 678 4.86 -3.97 -14.02
CA PRO A 678 3.51 -4.49 -13.88
C PRO A 678 2.80 -4.59 -15.24
N ASN A 679 1.80 -5.46 -15.31
CA ASN A 679 0.78 -5.48 -16.35
C ASN A 679 1.31 -5.68 -17.79
N LEU A 680 2.40 -6.44 -17.94
CA LEU A 680 2.74 -6.96 -19.27
C LEU A 680 1.69 -7.99 -19.70
N THR A 681 1.45 -8.04 -21.01
CA THR A 681 0.59 -9.06 -21.61
C THR A 681 1.19 -10.45 -21.45
N PRO A 682 0.39 -11.53 -21.39
CA PRO A 682 0.92 -12.87 -21.49
C PRO A 682 1.69 -13.05 -22.80
N GLY A 683 2.83 -13.76 -22.74
CA GLY A 683 3.67 -14.02 -23.91
C GLY A 683 5.12 -13.60 -23.75
N TYR A 684 5.88 -13.68 -24.84
CA TYR A 684 7.31 -13.39 -24.84
C TYR A 684 7.58 -11.89 -24.86
N HIS A 685 8.36 -11.43 -23.89
CA HIS A 685 8.86 -10.06 -23.78
C HIS A 685 10.38 -10.06 -23.69
N THR A 686 11.01 -9.08 -24.33
CA THR A 686 12.46 -8.90 -24.35
C THR A 686 12.87 -7.89 -23.30
N PHE A 687 13.69 -8.30 -22.34
CA PHE A 687 14.27 -7.42 -21.32
C PHE A 687 15.71 -7.14 -21.71
N SER A 688 16.11 -5.87 -21.73
CA SER A 688 17.48 -5.48 -22.09
C SER A 688 17.95 -4.27 -21.29
N ILE A 689 19.26 -4.20 -21.06
CA ILE A 689 19.91 -3.06 -20.42
C ILE A 689 20.50 -2.14 -21.48
N TRP A 690 20.20 -0.86 -21.36
CA TRP A 690 20.69 0.20 -22.24
C TRP A 690 21.45 1.24 -21.43
N SER A 691 22.36 1.95 -22.08
CA SER A 691 23.18 2.97 -21.45
C SER A 691 23.42 4.15 -22.38
N THR A 692 23.62 5.33 -21.80
CA THR A 692 23.95 6.56 -22.53
C THR A 692 24.92 7.44 -21.73
N THR A 693 25.71 8.22 -22.45
CA THR A 693 26.47 9.36 -21.92
C THR A 693 25.97 10.69 -22.52
N GLN A 694 24.84 10.68 -23.24
CA GLN A 694 24.23 11.88 -23.78
C GLN A 694 23.34 12.55 -22.73
N HIS A 695 23.44 13.87 -22.66
CA HIS A 695 22.64 14.71 -21.76
C HIS A 695 21.51 15.42 -22.51
N SER A 696 20.57 15.97 -21.77
CA SER A 696 19.42 16.72 -22.31
C SER A 696 19.82 17.97 -23.11
N ASP A 697 21.00 18.54 -22.83
CA ASP A 697 21.60 19.64 -23.59
C ASP A 697 22.24 19.18 -24.93
N GLY A 698 22.14 17.89 -25.27
CA GLY A 698 22.72 17.27 -26.46
C GLY A 698 24.23 16.98 -26.35
N SER A 699 24.89 17.42 -25.27
CA SER A 699 26.31 17.16 -25.05
C SER A 699 26.54 15.73 -24.58
N SER A 700 27.74 15.22 -24.82
CA SER A 700 28.20 13.93 -24.33
C SER A 700 29.69 14.00 -24.03
N CYS A 701 30.13 13.21 -23.06
CA CYS A 701 31.53 13.12 -22.70
C CYS A 701 31.87 11.69 -22.30
N GLY A 702 33.00 11.19 -22.82
CA GLY A 702 33.59 9.94 -22.37
C GLY A 702 32.72 8.73 -22.69
N SER A 703 32.96 7.64 -21.96
CA SER A 703 32.29 6.37 -22.21
C SER A 703 31.93 5.63 -20.93
N ASN A 704 30.81 4.91 -21.01
CA ASN A 704 30.39 3.95 -20.02
C ASN A 704 31.01 2.58 -20.31
N TYR A 705 31.18 1.77 -19.27
CA TYR A 705 31.65 0.39 -19.38
C TYR A 705 30.99 -0.49 -18.32
N PHE A 706 30.68 -1.73 -18.68
CA PHE A 706 30.04 -2.72 -17.81
C PHE A 706 30.77 -4.06 -17.85
N GLY A 707 30.69 -4.82 -16.76
CA GLY A 707 31.28 -6.17 -16.66
C GLY A 707 32.79 -6.19 -16.41
N TRP A 708 33.36 -5.11 -15.89
CA TRP A 708 34.77 -5.12 -15.48
C TRP A 708 34.94 -5.93 -14.20
N ASN A 709 35.84 -6.91 -14.21
CA ASN A 709 36.09 -7.81 -13.08
C ASN A 709 34.80 -8.35 -12.43
N ARG A 710 33.88 -8.85 -13.26
CA ARG A 710 32.57 -9.37 -12.85
C ARG A 710 32.46 -10.82 -13.28
N GLY A 711 32.06 -11.71 -12.39
CA GLY A 711 31.95 -13.13 -12.73
C GLY A 711 30.64 -13.51 -13.42
N GLN A 712 29.58 -12.72 -13.21
CA GLN A 712 28.26 -12.87 -13.82
C GLN A 712 27.60 -11.50 -14.01
N ASN A 713 27.32 -11.12 -15.25
CA ASN A 713 26.46 -9.99 -15.60
C ASN A 713 25.01 -10.47 -15.50
N LEU A 714 24.44 -10.38 -14.30
CA LEU A 714 23.13 -10.93 -14.01
C LEU A 714 22.05 -9.97 -14.47
N LEU A 715 21.18 -10.41 -15.36
CA LEU A 715 19.85 -9.85 -15.58
C LEU A 715 18.86 -10.97 -15.26
N LEU A 716 18.06 -10.78 -14.22
CA LEU A 716 17.09 -11.76 -13.70
C LEU A 716 15.69 -11.16 -13.76
N VAL A 717 14.75 -11.89 -14.32
CA VAL A 717 13.32 -11.57 -14.31
C VAL A 717 12.63 -12.67 -13.51
N GLU A 718 11.88 -12.26 -12.48
CA GLU A 718 11.08 -13.12 -11.61
C GLU A 718 9.62 -12.66 -11.67
N GLU A 719 8.68 -13.56 -11.94
CA GLU A 719 7.26 -13.26 -11.75
C GLU A 719 6.95 -13.21 -10.26
N LEU A 720 6.45 -12.07 -9.79
CA LEU A 720 5.96 -11.98 -8.41
C LEU A 720 4.63 -12.74 -8.27
N PRO A 721 4.42 -13.42 -7.13
CA PRO A 721 3.22 -14.22 -6.88
C PRO A 721 1.94 -13.39 -6.98
#